data_AF-A0A843B8C0-F1
#
_entry.id   AF-A0A843B8C0-F1
#
_cell.length_a   1.000
_cell.length_b   1.000
_cell.length_c   1.000
_cell.angle_alpha   90.00
_cell.angle_beta   90.00
_cell.angle_gamma   90.00
#
_symmetry.space_group_name_H-M   'P 1'
#
loop_
_entity.id
_entity.type
_entity.pdbx_description
1 polymer ?
#
loop_
_entity_poly.entity_id
_entity_poly.type
_entity_poly.pdbx_seq_one_letter_code
_entity_poly.pdbx_strand_id
1 'polypeptide(L)'
;MRILVLAVLALAGGALAGAAHAQPHMESADLDPSAGLLTLVFDSPLDVHGIYTNRIHVQAGEYSAPLTPGEFVSVKSDRIMFGLNEENLAALREAESVWVGLAEGAVTSADVPNAPQLLETRTFIRVGVVAPPGGGDMVAMARLAVEHLNDHLAGAVPPRAVDIVVREGDDVLVSLLELDEAGIDVAVGPGEILGAKRAAGSGMLVVACCIPYGNESPLVDPNSFALVPDESDALSAVLSLMGQREVNRIIPVYVNDAAGGAKMDQIRAEARSAVDAGVAYGPDESPDQVALRVSNVVVENLLASPGVRLGVLLTDPADAPAILEAAAPDVALGIPQWFGVYTHRLADGPGTEFAGEVGYSVPVYGAHPSPLTAVLGAKALEMAGEWPSPDSYSAYDAVYVAALAQLDSGGSLGAAADPAVLQREIRALTGQMYGASGYLGLDAWGELESPAHDIMSVRGGQWVKTAVHNMPVYERTGIIEVGEVPVESYRYGPGHGLVADVEPFGLLVHGYDAGPAISAVRLGLAADGTAPSTEVVVQDSGPIQTMMGRFADMGMGLVVVHAGEDATAQAAEYADANGLIVLGTASTSDALAKSGDSLFRLATPDSRLAEAVVHTLERDGVSGVVVLHGSGHAALLDSIAAGFAGEVESIEYDEADAQHATLAHQVAGVVWGMAGRHGESGTGIILIGGAAADIMASASYAIQDDVRWYGASGDALRFGLGGAERLAGNAPFVAVVQSTSDGGPAQLVSAPLASMYGSPVPAATLGAMDAARVASQTLLSISEFGSGQDPALIRAVLPGVAAGAGLVLDDTTLDANGDLASASYDLWRLHGEGWVRDAAYEPSRGHIAIASLGVAVPVTGDQARYGVAHVHAAHRAISIHNEWLAEAGEPWRLATVVVDTAADPTRTAGALASLNGSGIGLVLGPPDGASLEAVRPVAAEYGMMLLSCCSDWPRTYPDSIFQLSPGHGGQVEALAAVMDLDGIRELVIIYPDDTRGSELAANVSDAFTGAGTFLFVYDAGAPPDGTLLEEVAQRVAHLADDRAGPVGVLMAGFEHTGMVLQAAGLHRSLEDARWYGVSRDGMLPDMVPGSAAAISARNLGFTVAAHAALTQAPGLEVYVRGASGFEPHAGVYAMYDSAQLLARTIAETDGSTDADLLAELMPLVAADQQGLIGELALDENGDLAAGRYHIWAIPAGAWQVTLSYDTGRDSLEPIN
;
A
#
# COMPACT_ATOMS: atom_id res chain seq x y z
N MET A 1 -17.90 17.17 -54.98
CA MET A 1 -17.64 18.38 -54.16
C MET A 1 -18.04 18.15 -52.69
N ARG A 2 -17.71 16.97 -52.14
CA ARG A 2 -17.92 16.55 -50.75
C ARG A 2 -16.62 16.07 -50.09
N ILE A 3 -15.49 16.20 -50.80
CA ILE A 3 -14.13 15.82 -50.37
C ILE A 3 -13.35 17.05 -49.82
N LEU A 4 -13.90 18.26 -49.89
CA LEU A 4 -13.22 19.49 -49.43
C LEU A 4 -13.74 20.05 -48.09
N VAL A 5 -14.77 19.42 -47.49
CA VAL A 5 -15.32 19.85 -46.18
C VAL A 5 -14.83 18.94 -45.03
N LEU A 6 -14.49 17.68 -45.32
CA LEU A 6 -13.91 16.76 -44.33
C LEU A 6 -12.39 16.95 -44.14
N ALA A 7 -11.67 17.51 -45.12
CA ALA A 7 -10.23 17.80 -45.00
C ALA A 7 -9.91 19.07 -44.17
N VAL A 8 -10.92 19.88 -43.82
CA VAL A 8 -10.74 21.08 -42.96
C VAL A 8 -11.05 20.77 -41.49
N LEU A 9 -11.77 19.68 -41.20
CA LEU A 9 -12.02 19.22 -39.82
C LEU A 9 -10.93 18.28 -39.29
N ALA A 10 -10.17 17.60 -40.14
CA ALA A 10 -9.05 16.74 -39.74
C ALA A 10 -7.71 17.47 -39.47
N LEU A 11 -7.63 18.77 -39.78
CA LEU A 11 -6.47 19.63 -39.47
C LEU A 11 -6.75 20.63 -38.34
N ALA A 12 -7.90 20.50 -37.66
CA ALA A 12 -8.31 21.32 -36.53
C ALA A 12 -8.55 20.51 -35.23
N GLY A 13 -8.35 19.18 -35.25
CA GLY A 13 -8.41 18.31 -34.07
C GLY A 13 -7.13 18.31 -33.21
N GLY A 14 -6.24 19.26 -33.44
CA GLY A 14 -4.95 19.40 -32.76
C GLY A 14 -4.64 20.86 -32.45
N ALA A 15 -5.61 21.58 -31.90
CA ALA A 15 -5.47 22.82 -31.13
C ALA A 15 -6.86 23.38 -30.85
N LEU A 16 -7.12 23.68 -29.57
CA LEU A 16 -8.26 24.43 -29.05
C LEU A 16 -9.56 23.62 -28.86
N ALA A 17 -9.54 22.77 -27.83
CA ALA A 17 -10.59 22.92 -26.82
C ALA A 17 -10.59 24.41 -26.44
N GLY A 18 -11.66 25.12 -26.80
CA GLY A 18 -11.85 26.49 -26.38
C GLY A 18 -12.03 26.49 -24.87
N ALA A 19 -10.93 26.56 -24.13
CA ALA A 19 -10.93 27.11 -22.79
C ALA A 19 -11.66 28.45 -22.92
N ALA A 20 -12.84 28.57 -22.32
CA ALA A 20 -13.24 29.86 -21.78
C ALA A 20 -11.99 30.35 -21.05
N HIS A 21 -11.41 31.47 -21.49
CA HIS A 21 -10.10 31.89 -20.98
C HIS A 21 -10.28 32.16 -19.48
N ALA A 22 -9.96 31.15 -18.67
CA ALA A 22 -10.09 31.20 -17.23
C ALA A 22 -9.12 32.25 -16.73
N GLN A 23 -9.55 33.06 -15.77
CA GLN A 23 -8.64 34.01 -15.14
C GLN A 23 -7.54 33.21 -14.45
N PRO A 24 -6.25 33.59 -14.58
CA PRO A 24 -5.19 32.84 -13.93
C PRO A 24 -5.40 32.81 -12.42
N HIS A 25 -5.47 31.59 -11.88
CA HIS A 25 -5.67 31.34 -10.46
C HIS A 25 -4.36 30.86 -9.83
N MET A 26 -3.99 31.46 -8.70
CA MET A 26 -2.83 31.06 -7.92
C MET A 26 -3.21 29.83 -7.11
N GLU A 27 -2.63 28.69 -7.48
CA GLU A 27 -2.85 27.40 -6.84
C GLU A 27 -2.08 27.29 -5.52
N SER A 28 -0.85 27.79 -5.49
CA SER A 28 -0.02 27.80 -4.29
C SER A 28 0.88 29.04 -4.20
N ALA A 29 1.25 29.37 -2.97
CA ALA A 29 2.27 30.36 -2.64
C ALA A 29 3.29 29.69 -1.69
N ASP A 30 4.43 29.31 -2.21
CA ASP A 30 5.43 28.47 -1.55
C ASP A 30 6.53 29.35 -0.97
N LEU A 31 6.58 29.48 0.37
CA LEU A 31 7.57 30.28 1.07
C LEU A 31 8.67 29.40 1.67
N ASP A 32 9.91 29.66 1.25
CA ASP A 32 11.13 29.15 1.85
C ASP A 32 11.79 30.27 2.68
N PRO A 33 11.58 30.28 4.01
CA PRO A 33 12.14 31.32 4.86
C PRO A 33 13.65 31.14 5.12
N SER A 34 14.21 29.95 4.83
CA SER A 34 15.65 29.68 4.97
C SER A 34 16.45 30.32 3.83
N ALA A 35 16.00 30.15 2.58
CA ALA A 35 16.60 30.80 1.41
C ALA A 35 16.04 32.19 1.11
N GLY A 36 14.98 32.60 1.82
CA GLY A 36 14.26 33.84 1.54
C GLY A 36 13.58 33.83 0.17
N LEU A 37 13.05 32.69 -0.27
CA LEU A 37 12.50 32.49 -1.61
C LEU A 37 10.99 32.26 -1.54
N LEU A 38 10.21 33.00 -2.32
CA LEU A 38 8.76 32.85 -2.46
C LEU A 38 8.42 32.45 -3.90
N THR A 39 7.74 31.32 -4.10
CA THR A 39 7.31 30.83 -5.41
C THR A 39 5.80 30.85 -5.50
N LEU A 40 5.23 31.46 -6.53
CA LEU A 40 3.79 31.48 -6.79
C LEU A 40 3.50 30.56 -7.97
N VAL A 41 2.61 29.59 -7.80
CA VAL A 41 2.23 28.59 -8.82
C VAL A 41 0.80 28.87 -9.29
N PHE A 42 0.55 28.70 -10.59
CA PHE A 42 -0.71 29.03 -11.24
C PHE A 42 -1.23 27.87 -12.09
N ASP A 43 -2.56 27.76 -12.15
CA ASP A 43 -3.31 26.76 -12.93
C ASP A 43 -3.21 26.93 -14.45
N SER A 44 -2.60 28.02 -14.89
CA SER A 44 -2.60 28.45 -16.30
C SER A 44 -1.31 29.18 -16.69
N PRO A 45 -0.92 29.12 -17.98
CA PRO A 45 0.30 29.76 -18.44
C PRO A 45 0.25 31.29 -18.34
N LEU A 46 1.27 31.91 -17.75
CA LEU A 46 1.36 33.35 -17.54
C LEU A 46 2.02 34.09 -18.72
N ASP A 47 1.54 35.30 -18.99
CA ASP A 47 2.19 36.24 -19.89
C ASP A 47 3.38 36.90 -19.17
N VAL A 48 4.59 36.64 -19.62
CA VAL A 48 5.83 37.17 -19.02
C VAL A 48 5.83 38.72 -18.94
N HIS A 49 5.10 39.41 -19.81
CA HIS A 49 4.97 40.87 -19.81
C HIS A 49 3.76 41.41 -19.03
N GLY A 50 2.92 40.53 -18.49
CA GLY A 50 1.71 40.86 -17.73
C GLY A 50 1.86 40.78 -16.21
N ILE A 51 3.09 40.66 -15.69
CA ILE A 51 3.37 40.52 -14.26
C ILE A 51 3.67 41.88 -13.63
N TYR A 52 2.84 42.30 -12.68
CA TYR A 52 2.95 43.57 -11.94
C TYR A 52 3.26 43.32 -10.47
N THR A 53 4.54 43.20 -10.12
CA THR A 53 4.99 42.83 -8.75
C THR A 53 4.46 43.74 -7.66
N ASN A 54 4.23 45.03 -7.96
CA ASN A 54 3.68 46.00 -7.02
C ASN A 54 2.18 45.79 -6.68
N ARG A 55 1.55 44.79 -7.30
CA ARG A 55 0.18 44.31 -7.03
C ARG A 55 0.17 42.94 -6.35
N ILE A 56 1.35 42.42 -6.01
CA ILE A 56 1.55 41.18 -5.27
C ILE A 56 2.04 41.59 -3.89
N HIS A 57 1.34 41.19 -2.84
CA HIS A 57 1.60 41.60 -1.47
C HIS A 57 1.89 40.38 -0.60
N VAL A 58 2.91 40.48 0.25
CA VAL A 58 3.10 39.55 1.38
C VAL A 58 2.45 40.16 2.63
N GLN A 59 1.74 39.35 3.40
CA GLN A 59 1.03 39.78 4.61
C GLN A 59 1.32 38.82 5.77
N ALA A 60 1.50 39.36 6.97
CA ALA A 60 1.79 38.61 8.18
C ALA A 60 1.31 39.40 9.41
N GLY A 61 0.23 38.97 10.06
CA GLY A 61 -0.40 39.77 11.12
C GLY A 61 -0.79 41.18 10.64
N GLU A 62 -0.29 42.24 11.31
CA GLU A 62 -0.50 43.64 10.87
C GLU A 62 0.45 44.08 9.74
N TYR A 63 1.46 43.28 9.40
CA TYR A 63 2.41 43.58 8.33
C TYR A 63 1.81 43.29 6.95
N SER A 64 1.94 44.23 6.02
CA SER A 64 1.53 44.06 4.63
C SER A 64 2.41 44.93 3.72
N ALA A 65 3.13 44.31 2.79
CA ALA A 65 4.06 45.01 1.90
C ALA A 65 3.98 44.45 0.46
N PRO A 66 4.04 45.31 -0.58
CA PRO A 66 4.13 44.85 -1.95
C PRO A 66 5.53 44.29 -2.26
N LEU A 67 5.60 43.28 -3.12
CA LEU A 67 6.86 42.78 -3.66
C LEU A 67 7.47 43.79 -4.63
N THR A 68 8.77 44.00 -4.51
CA THR A 68 9.50 44.96 -5.35
C THR A 68 10.07 44.29 -6.61
N PRO A 69 10.28 45.05 -7.72
CA PRO A 69 10.93 44.51 -8.91
C PRO A 69 12.34 43.94 -8.66
N GLY A 70 13.01 44.37 -7.59
CA GLY A 70 14.34 43.88 -7.20
C GLY A 70 14.32 42.51 -6.52
N GLU A 71 13.16 42.07 -6.04
CA GLU A 71 12.96 40.74 -5.46
C GLU A 71 12.59 39.70 -6.53
N PHE A 72 12.31 40.11 -7.77
CA PHE A 72 11.99 39.16 -8.84
C PHE A 72 13.22 38.34 -9.25
N VAL A 73 13.11 37.01 -9.20
CA VAL A 73 14.19 36.08 -9.56
C VAL A 73 13.95 35.50 -10.95
N SER A 74 12.81 34.84 -11.16
CA SER A 74 12.51 34.19 -12.44
C SER A 74 11.02 33.95 -12.66
N VAL A 75 10.65 33.62 -13.90
CA VAL A 75 9.30 33.21 -14.28
C VAL A 75 9.40 32.02 -15.25
N LYS A 76 8.57 30.99 -15.03
CA LYS A 76 8.29 29.92 -16.00
C LYS A 76 6.83 30.04 -16.47
N SER A 77 6.40 29.15 -17.36
CA SER A 77 5.04 29.19 -17.91
C SER A 77 3.98 29.25 -16.81
N ASP A 78 4.15 28.53 -15.71
CA ASP A 78 3.13 28.31 -14.66
C ASP A 78 3.51 28.92 -13.30
N ARG A 79 4.65 29.60 -13.17
CA ARG A 79 5.14 30.05 -11.85
C ARG A 79 6.05 31.27 -11.87
N ILE A 80 6.04 32.01 -10.77
CA ILE A 80 6.88 33.20 -10.53
C ILE A 80 7.70 33.00 -9.26
N MET A 81 8.98 33.33 -9.29
CA MET A 81 9.88 33.20 -8.13
C MET A 81 10.40 34.57 -7.69
N PHE A 82 10.36 34.81 -6.37
CA PHE A 82 10.83 36.03 -5.72
C PHE A 82 11.85 35.72 -4.61
N GLY A 83 12.98 36.41 -4.60
CA GLY A 83 13.94 36.42 -3.49
C GLY A 83 13.62 37.60 -2.59
N LEU A 84 12.98 37.33 -1.45
CA LEU A 84 12.51 38.32 -0.50
C LEU A 84 13.68 39.12 0.09
N ASN A 85 13.49 40.42 0.21
CA ASN A 85 14.45 41.28 0.89
C ASN A 85 14.41 41.05 2.42
N GLU A 86 15.46 41.45 3.13
CA GLU A 86 15.59 41.26 4.60
C GLU A 86 14.43 41.87 5.42
N GLU A 87 13.79 42.95 4.95
CA GLU A 87 12.68 43.59 5.66
C GLU A 87 11.40 42.74 5.56
N ASN A 88 11.08 42.25 4.36
CA ASN A 88 10.01 41.28 4.13
C ASN A 88 10.33 40.00 4.89
N LEU A 89 11.50 39.41 4.70
CA LEU A 89 11.88 38.12 5.29
C LEU A 89 11.87 38.15 6.83
N ALA A 90 12.36 39.22 7.47
CA ALA A 90 12.33 39.34 8.92
C ALA A 90 10.90 39.44 9.48
N ALA A 91 10.02 40.17 8.80
CA ALA A 91 8.62 40.29 9.21
C ALA A 91 7.85 38.97 9.07
N LEU A 92 8.21 38.14 8.08
CA LEU A 92 7.57 36.85 7.85
C LEU A 92 8.09 35.75 8.80
N ARG A 93 9.34 35.84 9.28
CA ARG A 93 9.95 34.83 10.17
C ARG A 93 9.37 34.79 11.58
N GLU A 94 8.81 35.91 12.03
CA GLU A 94 8.19 36.05 13.35
C GLU A 94 6.67 35.76 13.32
N ALA A 95 6.13 35.43 12.16
CA ALA A 95 4.70 35.22 11.96
C ALA A 95 4.31 33.75 12.07
N GLU A 96 3.14 33.48 12.66
CA GLU A 96 2.53 32.14 12.68
C GLU A 96 1.94 31.77 11.32
N SER A 97 1.41 32.76 10.61
CA SER A 97 0.79 32.63 9.28
C SER A 97 1.27 33.76 8.36
N VAL A 98 1.56 33.40 7.11
CA VAL A 98 1.96 34.34 6.07
C VAL A 98 1.03 34.18 4.88
N TRP A 99 0.61 35.27 4.27
CA TRP A 99 -0.33 35.28 3.16
C TRP A 99 0.25 36.03 1.97
N VAL A 100 -0.05 35.55 0.76
CA VAL A 100 0.20 36.26 -0.49
C VAL A 100 -1.10 36.74 -1.10
N GLY A 101 -1.22 38.05 -1.23
CA GLY A 101 -2.33 38.70 -1.90
C GLY A 101 -1.98 39.07 -3.33
N LEU A 102 -2.79 38.63 -4.29
CA LEU A 102 -2.82 39.17 -5.64
C LEU A 102 -3.95 40.19 -5.75
N ALA A 103 -3.65 41.43 -6.13
CA ALA A 103 -4.68 42.36 -6.57
C ALA A 103 -5.14 42.03 -8.00
N GLU A 104 -6.27 42.60 -8.42
CA GLU A 104 -6.79 42.42 -9.78
C GLU A 104 -5.74 42.82 -10.84
N GLY A 105 -5.50 41.94 -11.81
CA GLY A 105 -4.51 42.13 -12.87
C GLY A 105 -3.07 42.28 -12.37
N ALA A 106 -2.72 41.61 -11.28
CA ALA A 106 -1.33 41.37 -10.88
C ALA A 106 -0.59 40.47 -11.87
N VAL A 107 -1.29 39.52 -12.49
CA VAL A 107 -0.79 38.65 -13.57
C VAL A 107 -1.83 38.53 -14.68
N THR A 108 -1.41 38.15 -15.89
CA THR A 108 -2.31 37.84 -17.00
C THR A 108 -1.95 36.51 -17.65
N SER A 109 -2.97 35.82 -18.19
CA SER A 109 -2.82 34.65 -19.06
C SER A 109 -3.59 34.93 -20.34
N ALA A 110 -2.92 34.90 -21.49
CA ALA A 110 -3.54 35.23 -22.77
C ALA A 110 -4.31 36.57 -22.76
N ASP A 111 -3.70 37.61 -22.19
CA ASP A 111 -4.26 38.95 -21.98
C ASP A 111 -5.48 39.03 -21.03
N VAL A 112 -5.85 37.95 -20.32
CA VAL A 112 -6.91 37.93 -19.31
C VAL A 112 -6.32 38.14 -17.91
N PRO A 113 -6.75 39.16 -17.14
CA PRO A 113 -6.23 39.44 -15.80
C PRO A 113 -6.78 38.49 -14.73
N ASN A 114 -5.95 38.17 -13.73
CA ASN A 114 -6.41 37.46 -12.52
C ASN A 114 -7.44 38.29 -11.73
N ALA A 115 -8.35 37.60 -11.06
CA ALA A 115 -9.17 38.17 -9.99
C ALA A 115 -8.33 38.37 -8.70
N PRO A 116 -8.77 39.25 -7.77
CA PRO A 116 -8.14 39.35 -6.46
C PRO A 116 -8.14 38.02 -5.73
N GLN A 117 -6.99 37.64 -5.18
CA GLN A 117 -6.79 36.39 -4.45
C GLN A 117 -5.95 36.66 -3.21
N LEU A 118 -6.19 35.88 -2.17
CA LEU A 118 -5.38 35.87 -0.95
C LEU A 118 -5.20 34.41 -0.57
N LEU A 119 -3.95 33.96 -0.53
CA LEU A 119 -3.62 32.57 -0.24
C LEU A 119 -2.60 32.53 0.90
N GLU A 120 -2.80 31.64 1.87
CA GLU A 120 -1.80 31.40 2.89
C GLU A 120 -0.59 30.71 2.25
N THR A 121 0.63 31.09 2.64
CA THR A 121 1.83 30.51 2.10
C THR A 121 2.06 29.13 2.68
N ARG A 122 2.36 28.18 1.82
CA ARG A 122 2.84 26.87 2.20
C ARG A 122 4.28 26.96 2.67
N THR A 123 4.53 26.37 3.82
CA THR A 123 5.84 26.38 4.48
C THR A 123 6.53 25.04 4.29
N PHE A 124 7.84 25.04 4.01
CA PHE A 124 8.58 23.82 3.73
C PHE A 124 9.48 23.40 4.89
N ILE A 125 9.33 22.15 5.30
CA ILE A 125 10.31 21.44 6.11
C ILE A 125 11.28 20.76 5.17
N ARG A 126 12.57 21.03 5.35
CA ARG A 126 13.60 20.43 4.51
C ARG A 126 14.39 19.40 5.28
N VAL A 127 14.44 18.21 4.70
CA VAL A 127 15.37 17.17 5.13
C VAL A 127 16.51 17.12 4.11
N GLY A 128 17.74 17.29 4.58
CA GLY A 128 18.91 17.08 3.73
C GLY A 128 19.10 15.59 3.49
N VAL A 129 19.35 15.18 2.26
CA VAL A 129 19.61 13.78 1.91
C VAL A 129 20.98 13.70 1.26
N VAL A 130 21.94 13.05 1.93
CA VAL A 130 23.27 12.78 1.40
C VAL A 130 23.27 11.36 0.83
N ALA A 131 23.29 11.25 -0.50
CA ALA A 131 23.29 9.97 -1.18
C ALA A 131 24.71 9.62 -1.69
N PRO A 132 25.20 8.39 -1.44
CA PRO A 132 26.46 7.93 -2.00
C PRO A 132 26.36 7.79 -3.53
N PRO A 133 27.50 7.68 -4.24
CA PRO A 133 27.50 7.40 -5.68
C PRO A 133 26.75 6.09 -5.98
N GLY A 134 25.70 6.17 -6.80
CA GLY A 134 24.86 5.02 -7.12
C GLY A 134 23.71 4.76 -6.13
N GLY A 135 23.49 5.61 -5.13
CA GLY A 135 22.35 5.52 -4.20
C GLY A 135 21.02 6.01 -4.78
N GLY A 136 20.72 5.66 -6.04
CA GLY A 136 19.49 6.10 -6.71
C GLY A 136 18.22 5.53 -6.07
N ASP A 137 18.31 4.30 -5.58
CA ASP A 137 17.25 3.64 -4.82
C ASP A 137 16.97 4.34 -3.48
N MET A 138 18.02 4.72 -2.73
CA MET A 138 17.91 5.50 -1.49
C MET A 138 17.19 6.84 -1.74
N VAL A 139 17.57 7.55 -2.81
CA VAL A 139 16.92 8.83 -3.19
C VAL A 139 15.47 8.62 -3.58
N ALA A 140 15.14 7.54 -4.31
CA ALA A 140 13.76 7.21 -4.63
C ALA A 140 12.93 6.94 -3.37
N MET A 141 13.46 6.15 -2.43
CA MET A 141 12.79 5.89 -1.14
C MET A 141 12.58 7.16 -0.31
N ALA A 142 13.56 8.06 -0.27
CA ALA A 142 13.42 9.35 0.38
C ALA A 142 12.32 10.23 -0.27
N ARG A 143 12.19 10.21 -1.60
CA ARG A 143 11.12 10.94 -2.31
C ARG A 143 9.74 10.37 -2.02
N LEU A 144 9.61 9.04 -2.00
CA LEU A 144 8.35 8.38 -1.65
C LEU A 144 7.89 8.73 -0.23
N ALA A 145 8.81 8.89 0.72
CA ALA A 145 8.48 9.35 2.07
C ALA A 145 7.88 10.78 2.06
N VAL A 146 8.46 11.68 1.24
CA VAL A 146 7.96 13.05 1.05
C VAL A 146 6.58 13.06 0.40
N GLU A 147 6.38 12.26 -0.64
CA GLU A 147 5.07 12.13 -1.31
C GLU A 147 4.00 11.69 -0.30
N HIS A 148 4.26 10.61 0.45
CA HIS A 148 3.33 10.15 1.47
C HIS A 148 3.05 11.21 2.54
N LEU A 149 4.07 11.91 3.04
CA LEU A 149 3.86 12.95 4.05
C LEU A 149 3.08 14.14 3.50
N ASN A 150 3.35 14.57 2.28
CA ASN A 150 2.66 15.71 1.66
C ASN A 150 1.19 15.41 1.36
N ASP A 151 0.84 14.16 1.08
CA ASP A 151 -0.56 13.76 0.97
C ASP A 151 -1.29 13.98 2.30
N HIS A 152 -0.68 13.63 3.44
CA HIS A 152 -1.27 13.86 4.77
C HIS A 152 -1.28 15.34 5.17
N LEU A 153 -0.33 16.14 4.67
CA LEU A 153 -0.22 17.57 4.99
C LEU A 153 -1.07 18.46 4.07
N ALA A 154 -1.74 17.89 3.05
CA ALA A 154 -2.48 18.66 2.05
C ALA A 154 -3.64 19.50 2.64
N GLY A 155 -4.11 19.16 3.85
CA GLY A 155 -5.14 19.89 4.60
C GLY A 155 -4.63 20.63 5.86
N ALA A 156 -3.32 20.64 6.12
CA ALA A 156 -2.75 21.23 7.34
C ALA A 156 -2.97 22.75 7.45
N VAL A 157 -3.17 23.27 8.66
CA VAL A 157 -3.37 24.71 8.92
C VAL A 157 -2.39 25.20 10.02
N PRO A 158 -1.37 26.01 9.67
CA PRO A 158 -1.11 26.60 8.36
C PRO A 158 -0.60 25.56 7.35
N PRO A 159 -0.76 25.77 6.02
CA PRO A 159 -0.31 24.83 5.00
C PRO A 159 1.18 24.47 5.13
N ARG A 160 1.48 23.17 5.26
CA ARG A 160 2.85 22.67 5.36
C ARG A 160 3.15 21.70 4.23
N ALA A 161 4.42 21.59 3.89
CA ALA A 161 4.93 20.52 3.06
C ALA A 161 6.33 20.14 3.50
N VAL A 162 6.70 18.91 3.17
CA VAL A 162 8.04 18.38 3.29
C VAL A 162 8.68 18.46 1.90
N ASP A 163 9.95 18.83 1.88
CA ASP A 163 10.81 18.75 0.71
C ASP A 163 12.16 18.15 1.12
N ILE A 164 12.88 17.59 0.14
CA ILE A 164 14.21 17.05 0.37
C ILE A 164 15.26 17.77 -0.46
N VAL A 165 16.37 18.10 0.17
CA VAL A 165 17.54 18.67 -0.50
C VAL A 165 18.57 17.57 -0.69
N VAL A 166 18.63 17.01 -1.89
CA VAL A 166 19.55 15.92 -2.21
C VAL A 166 20.95 16.46 -2.54
N ARG A 167 21.98 15.83 -1.99
CA ARG A 167 23.38 15.99 -2.35
C ARG A 167 23.98 14.63 -2.69
N GLU A 168 24.40 14.48 -3.94
CA GLU A 168 25.06 13.28 -4.45
C GLU A 168 26.56 13.56 -4.63
N GLY A 169 27.43 12.70 -4.12
CA GLY A 169 28.87 12.87 -4.29
C GLY A 169 29.72 11.82 -3.56
N ASP A 170 31.00 11.74 -3.95
CA ASP A 170 31.97 10.78 -3.38
C ASP A 170 32.39 11.15 -1.94
N ASP A 171 32.12 12.38 -1.48
CA ASP A 171 32.58 12.91 -0.19
C ASP A 171 31.41 13.39 0.67
N VAL A 172 30.99 12.53 1.61
CA VAL A 172 29.90 12.78 2.55
C VAL A 172 30.14 14.02 3.42
N LEU A 173 31.40 14.35 3.74
CA LEU A 173 31.73 15.55 4.51
C LEU A 173 31.46 16.82 3.71
N VAL A 174 31.83 16.84 2.42
CA VAL A 174 31.54 17.97 1.54
C VAL A 174 30.03 18.16 1.38
N SER A 175 29.30 17.08 1.11
CA SER A 175 27.84 17.13 0.98
C SER A 175 27.16 17.62 2.26
N LEU A 176 27.63 17.18 3.44
CA LEU A 176 27.10 17.64 4.72
C LEU A 176 27.38 19.14 4.95
N LEU A 177 28.59 19.61 4.65
CA LEU A 177 28.94 21.03 4.76
C LEU A 177 28.11 21.90 3.81
N GLU A 178 27.81 21.42 2.59
CA GLU A 178 26.94 22.12 1.66
C GLU A 178 25.47 22.20 2.13
N LEU A 179 25.00 21.20 2.88
CA LEU A 179 23.68 21.23 3.53
C LEU A 179 23.67 22.22 4.72
N ASP A 180 24.72 22.22 5.53
CA ASP A 180 24.91 23.17 6.65
C ASP A 180 24.96 24.62 6.13
N GLU A 181 25.72 24.87 5.05
CA GLU A 181 25.76 26.16 4.36
C GLU A 181 24.40 26.57 3.76
N ALA A 182 23.57 25.60 3.39
CA ALA A 182 22.21 25.81 2.90
C ALA A 182 21.19 26.01 4.04
N GLY A 183 21.61 25.96 5.30
CA GLY A 183 20.74 26.16 6.47
C GLY A 183 19.79 24.99 6.74
N ILE A 184 20.21 23.76 6.43
CA ILE A 184 19.44 22.55 6.69
C ILE A 184 19.74 22.04 8.10
N ASP A 185 18.71 21.84 8.92
CA ASP A 185 18.88 21.45 10.33
C ASP A 185 19.08 19.94 10.54
N VAL A 186 18.46 19.11 9.68
CA VAL A 186 18.52 17.65 9.75
C VAL A 186 19.02 17.07 8.43
N ALA A 187 20.04 16.22 8.49
CA ALA A 187 20.51 15.44 7.35
C ALA A 187 20.38 13.94 7.57
N VAL A 188 19.95 13.26 6.52
CA VAL A 188 19.83 11.81 6.42
C VAL A 188 20.88 11.33 5.42
N GLY A 189 21.61 10.27 5.73
CA GLY A 189 22.64 9.75 4.82
C GLY A 189 23.18 8.40 5.24
N PRO A 190 24.24 7.91 4.57
CA PRO A 190 24.82 6.62 4.90
C PRO A 190 25.58 6.68 6.22
N GLY A 191 25.96 5.53 6.80
CA GLY A 191 26.67 5.44 8.10
C GLY A 191 27.86 6.39 8.25
N GLU A 192 28.59 6.71 7.17
CA GLU A 192 29.70 7.65 7.15
C GLU A 192 29.32 9.08 7.56
N ILE A 193 28.04 9.46 7.46
CA ILE A 193 27.55 10.78 7.84
C ILE A 193 27.80 11.09 9.34
N LEU A 194 27.84 10.05 10.17
CA LEU A 194 28.13 10.14 11.60
C LEU A 194 29.57 10.63 11.84
N GLY A 195 30.53 10.09 11.07
CA GLY A 195 31.93 10.49 11.11
C GLY A 195 32.16 11.85 10.46
N ALA A 196 31.51 12.10 9.32
CA ALA A 196 31.55 13.38 8.61
C ALA A 196 31.10 14.53 9.51
N LYS A 197 30.01 14.35 10.27
CA LYS A 197 29.55 15.34 11.23
C LYS A 197 30.59 15.65 12.30
N ARG A 198 31.20 14.63 12.90
CA ARG A 198 32.27 14.81 13.91
C ARG A 198 33.44 15.60 13.34
N ALA A 199 33.82 15.34 12.08
CA ALA A 199 34.89 16.04 11.39
C ALA A 199 34.52 17.49 11.03
N ALA A 200 33.29 17.73 10.61
CA ALA A 200 32.76 19.06 10.31
C ALA A 200 32.64 19.94 11.56
N GLY A 201 32.36 19.34 12.73
CA GLY A 201 31.96 20.08 13.92
C GLY A 201 30.62 20.78 13.75
N SER A 202 29.77 20.26 12.86
CA SER A 202 28.47 20.83 12.54
C SER A 202 27.47 20.67 13.68
N GLY A 203 26.61 21.67 13.87
CA GLY A 203 25.51 21.65 14.83
C GLY A 203 24.31 20.82 14.35
N MET A 204 24.28 20.44 13.08
CA MET A 204 23.21 19.67 12.46
C MET A 204 22.93 18.36 13.17
N LEU A 205 21.66 17.97 13.16
CA LEU A 205 21.26 16.63 13.54
C LEU A 205 21.43 15.70 12.34
N VAL A 206 22.04 14.54 12.56
CA VAL A 206 22.23 13.54 11.49
C VAL A 206 21.59 12.21 11.86
N VAL A 207 20.92 11.60 10.87
CA VAL A 207 20.35 10.26 10.97
C VAL A 207 21.01 9.38 9.90
N ALA A 208 21.81 8.41 10.34
CA ALA A 208 22.30 7.36 9.46
C ALA A 208 21.15 6.41 9.12
N CYS A 209 20.99 6.10 7.83
CA CYS A 209 19.82 5.35 7.34
C CYS A 209 20.16 4.18 6.41
N CYS A 210 21.32 4.22 5.76
CA CYS A 210 21.75 3.18 4.83
C CYS A 210 23.23 2.90 5.07
N ILE A 211 23.67 1.65 4.86
CA ILE A 211 25.03 1.17 5.17
C ILE A 211 25.37 1.19 6.69
N PRO A 212 25.74 0.03 7.27
CA PRO A 212 26.21 -0.04 8.65
C PRO A 212 27.44 0.85 8.90
N TYR A 213 27.54 1.36 10.12
CA TYR A 213 28.73 2.06 10.58
C TYR A 213 29.61 1.14 11.43
N GLY A 214 30.91 1.45 11.48
CA GLY A 214 31.89 0.65 12.23
C GLY A 214 31.70 0.72 13.75
N ASN A 215 32.43 -0.14 14.48
CA ASN A 215 32.41 -0.35 15.95
C ASN A 215 32.76 0.86 16.85
N GLU A 216 32.56 2.10 16.43
CA GLU A 216 32.72 3.29 17.27
C GLU A 216 31.55 3.39 18.28
N SER A 217 31.54 2.51 19.28
CA SER A 217 30.51 2.44 20.32
C SER A 217 30.78 3.43 21.47
N PRO A 218 29.74 4.01 22.10
CA PRO A 218 28.45 4.39 21.54
C PRO A 218 28.52 5.73 20.79
N LEU A 219 27.47 6.08 20.03
CA LEU A 219 27.26 7.46 19.56
C LEU A 219 27.35 8.46 20.74
N VAL A 220 28.51 9.09 20.90
CA VAL A 220 28.78 10.03 22.01
C VAL A 220 28.12 11.40 21.76
N ASP A 221 27.73 11.65 20.52
CA ASP A 221 27.12 12.91 20.07
C ASP A 221 25.59 12.82 20.17
N PRO A 222 24.93 13.64 21.00
CA PRO A 222 23.49 13.58 21.19
C PRO A 222 22.69 14.00 19.94
N ASN A 223 23.30 14.69 18.97
CA ASN A 223 22.68 15.09 17.70
C ASN A 223 22.86 14.01 16.60
N SER A 224 23.22 12.78 16.95
CA SER A 224 23.50 11.70 15.99
C SER A 224 22.65 10.48 16.32
N PHE A 225 22.02 9.92 15.29
CA PHE A 225 21.15 8.75 15.39
C PHE A 225 21.44 7.77 14.26
N ALA A 226 21.17 6.49 14.47
CA ALA A 226 21.29 5.45 13.46
C ALA A 226 20.00 4.61 13.39
N LEU A 227 19.30 4.70 12.26
CA LEU A 227 18.20 3.81 11.86
C LEU A 227 18.71 2.70 10.94
N VAL A 228 19.96 2.30 11.17
CA VAL A 228 20.68 1.23 10.48
C VAL A 228 21.52 0.52 11.55
N PRO A 229 21.64 -0.81 11.54
CA PRO A 229 22.41 -1.54 12.54
C PRO A 229 23.91 -1.23 12.46
N ASP A 230 24.61 -1.47 13.55
CA ASP A 230 26.07 -1.42 13.60
C ASP A 230 26.72 -2.79 13.30
N GLU A 231 28.04 -2.82 13.13
CA GLU A 231 28.77 -4.08 12.94
C GLU A 231 28.72 -5.02 14.17
N SER A 232 28.44 -4.50 15.37
CA SER A 232 28.34 -5.26 16.63
C SER A 232 27.01 -6.02 16.72
N ASP A 233 25.91 -5.45 16.22
CA ASP A 233 24.61 -6.08 16.07
C ASP A 233 24.70 -7.25 15.09
N ALA A 234 25.36 -7.01 13.95
CA ALA A 234 25.61 -8.04 12.95
C ALA A 234 26.47 -9.19 13.52
N LEU A 235 27.49 -8.87 14.33
CA LEU A 235 28.29 -9.87 15.05
C LEU A 235 27.44 -10.65 16.07
N SER A 236 26.55 -10.00 16.80
CA SER A 236 25.63 -10.64 17.75
C SER A 236 24.67 -11.61 17.04
N ALA A 237 24.14 -11.20 15.88
CA ALA A 237 23.28 -12.01 15.03
C ALA A 237 24.00 -13.27 14.53
N VAL A 238 25.24 -13.14 14.04
CA VAL A 238 25.99 -14.31 13.53
C VAL A 238 26.41 -15.25 14.65
N LEU A 239 26.79 -14.76 15.84
CA LEU A 239 27.11 -15.63 16.98
C LEU A 239 25.89 -16.44 17.44
N SER A 240 24.71 -15.83 17.39
CA SER A 240 23.43 -16.51 17.65
C SER A 240 23.19 -17.62 16.61
N LEU A 241 23.37 -17.31 15.31
CA LEU A 241 23.28 -18.28 14.21
C LEU A 241 24.29 -19.43 14.33
N MET A 242 25.51 -19.18 14.80
CA MET A 242 26.51 -20.24 15.01
C MET A 242 26.05 -21.22 16.08
N GLY A 243 25.53 -20.73 17.22
CA GLY A 243 24.99 -21.58 18.28
C GLY A 243 23.81 -22.45 17.81
N GLN A 244 22.96 -21.88 16.97
CA GLN A 244 21.81 -22.51 16.32
C GLN A 244 22.20 -23.68 15.41
N ARG A 245 23.21 -23.46 14.56
CA ARG A 245 23.78 -24.51 13.70
C ARG A 245 24.65 -25.51 14.47
N GLU A 246 24.54 -25.51 15.80
CA GLU A 246 25.22 -26.41 16.72
C GLU A 246 26.77 -26.34 16.62
N VAL A 247 27.30 -25.21 16.16
CA VAL A 247 28.73 -24.90 16.23
C VAL A 247 29.08 -24.79 17.71
N ASN A 248 29.97 -25.65 18.19
CA ASN A 248 30.36 -25.68 19.61
C ASN A 248 31.80 -25.20 19.86
N ARG A 249 32.53 -24.87 18.79
CA ARG A 249 33.87 -24.26 18.83
C ARG A 249 34.01 -23.21 17.72
N ILE A 250 34.29 -21.97 18.10
CA ILE A 250 34.45 -20.83 17.18
C ILE A 250 35.95 -20.55 16.98
N ILE A 251 36.37 -20.36 15.73
CA ILE A 251 37.71 -19.92 15.33
C ILE A 251 37.57 -18.52 14.70
N PRO A 252 37.80 -17.45 15.46
CA PRO A 252 37.78 -16.10 14.91
C PRO A 252 39.00 -15.81 14.03
N VAL A 253 38.81 -15.08 12.94
CA VAL A 253 39.87 -14.56 12.06
C VAL A 253 39.70 -13.05 11.99
N TYR A 254 40.69 -12.31 12.48
CA TYR A 254 40.54 -10.88 12.76
C TYR A 254 41.83 -10.10 12.49
N VAL A 255 41.67 -8.84 12.10
CA VAL A 255 42.79 -7.90 11.93
C VAL A 255 43.44 -7.63 13.30
N ASN A 256 44.77 -7.68 13.37
CA ASN A 256 45.53 -7.45 14.59
C ASN A 256 45.69 -5.95 14.87
N ASP A 257 44.57 -5.29 15.11
CA ASP A 257 44.49 -3.88 15.50
C ASP A 257 43.54 -3.69 16.70
N ALA A 258 43.24 -2.44 17.04
CA ALA A 258 42.35 -2.13 18.14
C ALA A 258 40.90 -2.57 17.88
N ALA A 259 40.43 -2.45 16.64
CA ALA A 259 39.06 -2.80 16.25
C ALA A 259 38.86 -4.32 16.28
N GLY A 260 39.78 -5.07 15.69
CA GLY A 260 39.78 -6.54 15.76
C GLY A 260 39.95 -7.06 17.20
N GLY A 261 40.76 -6.37 18.02
CA GLY A 261 40.84 -6.65 19.46
C GLY A 261 39.50 -6.50 20.18
N ALA A 262 38.75 -5.42 19.90
CA ALA A 262 37.43 -5.19 20.48
C ALA A 262 36.41 -6.25 20.04
N LYS A 263 36.36 -6.58 18.74
CA LYS A 263 35.52 -7.67 18.20
C LYS A 263 35.82 -9.01 18.89
N MET A 264 37.09 -9.30 19.15
CA MET A 264 37.48 -10.53 19.87
C MET A 264 37.01 -10.58 21.31
N ASP A 265 37.05 -9.46 22.03
CA ASP A 265 36.54 -9.40 23.40
C ASP A 265 35.02 -9.55 23.43
N GLN A 266 34.31 -8.97 22.45
CA GLN A 266 32.87 -9.17 22.27
C GLN A 266 32.52 -10.62 21.97
N ILE A 267 33.20 -11.27 21.01
CA ILE A 267 33.00 -12.69 20.68
C ILE A 267 33.13 -13.57 21.93
N ARG A 268 34.15 -13.32 22.76
CA ARG A 268 34.35 -14.08 24.01
C ARG A 268 33.27 -13.81 25.07
N ALA A 269 32.67 -12.63 25.07
CA ALA A 269 31.64 -12.24 26.01
C ALA A 269 30.27 -12.85 25.65
N GLU A 270 29.92 -12.87 24.36
CA GLU A 270 28.58 -13.23 23.89
C GLU A 270 28.45 -14.67 23.40
N ALA A 271 29.53 -15.27 22.89
CA ALA A 271 29.47 -16.62 22.34
C ALA A 271 29.05 -17.63 23.41
N ARG A 272 27.99 -18.38 23.10
CA ARG A 272 27.57 -19.55 23.90
C ARG A 272 28.48 -20.76 23.71
N SER A 273 29.27 -20.74 22.64
CA SER A 273 30.19 -21.79 22.22
C SER A 273 31.61 -21.46 22.65
N ALA A 274 32.46 -22.48 22.75
CA ALA A 274 33.83 -22.24 23.19
C ALA A 274 34.62 -21.49 22.11
N VAL A 275 35.33 -20.43 22.47
CA VAL A 275 36.08 -19.59 21.53
C VAL A 275 37.57 -19.95 21.56
N ASP A 276 38.15 -20.21 20.39
CA ASP A 276 39.59 -20.43 20.23
C ASP A 276 40.37 -19.10 20.34
N ALA A 277 41.70 -19.16 20.45
CA ALA A 277 42.53 -17.97 20.36
C ALA A 277 42.38 -17.26 19.00
N GLY A 278 42.06 -18.01 17.95
CA GLY A 278 41.81 -17.49 16.62
C GLY A 278 43.10 -17.13 15.85
N VAL A 279 42.91 -16.52 14.68
CA VAL A 279 44.00 -16.09 13.79
C VAL A 279 43.97 -14.56 13.66
N ALA A 280 44.85 -13.90 14.41
CA ALA A 280 45.13 -12.48 14.24
C ALA A 280 46.10 -12.27 13.06
N TYR A 281 45.83 -11.37 12.14
CA TYR A 281 46.71 -11.07 10.99
C TYR A 281 46.99 -9.57 10.82
N GLY A 282 48.13 -9.23 10.24
CA GLY A 282 48.53 -7.84 9.98
C GLY A 282 48.22 -7.40 8.54
N PRO A 283 48.25 -6.08 8.25
CA PRO A 283 47.94 -5.54 6.92
C PRO A 283 48.92 -5.97 5.81
N ASP A 284 50.12 -6.44 6.19
CA ASP A 284 51.15 -6.93 5.25
C ASP A 284 51.10 -8.46 5.04
N GLU A 285 50.25 -9.18 5.77
CA GLU A 285 50.14 -10.64 5.69
C GLU A 285 49.25 -11.03 4.50
N SER A 286 49.70 -11.97 3.66
CA SER A 286 48.93 -12.36 2.48
C SER A 286 47.76 -13.28 2.86
N PRO A 287 46.64 -13.26 2.10
CA PRO A 287 45.51 -14.17 2.34
C PRO A 287 45.90 -15.65 2.42
N ASP A 288 46.86 -16.11 1.59
CA ASP A 288 47.43 -17.47 1.65
C ASP A 288 48.07 -17.80 3.00
N GLN A 289 48.79 -16.84 3.60
CA GLN A 289 49.42 -17.02 4.91
C GLN A 289 48.37 -17.10 6.01
N VAL A 290 47.32 -16.28 5.91
CA VAL A 290 46.18 -16.30 6.83
C VAL A 290 45.45 -17.64 6.73
N ALA A 291 45.05 -18.08 5.52
CA ALA A 291 44.35 -19.34 5.28
C ALA A 291 45.15 -20.55 5.79
N LEU A 292 46.47 -20.59 5.55
CA LEU A 292 47.35 -21.66 6.06
C LEU A 292 47.33 -21.71 7.61
N ARG A 293 47.30 -20.56 8.28
CA ARG A 293 47.23 -20.50 9.75
C ARG A 293 45.87 -20.95 10.26
N VAL A 294 44.78 -20.56 9.59
CA VAL A 294 43.42 -21.05 9.90
C VAL A 294 43.38 -22.58 9.76
N SER A 295 43.96 -23.13 8.69
CA SER A 295 44.03 -24.58 8.46
C SER A 295 44.73 -25.33 9.59
N ASN A 296 45.88 -24.82 10.05
CA ASN A 296 46.58 -25.42 11.19
C ASN A 296 45.70 -25.44 12.46
N VAL A 297 45.01 -24.34 12.78
CA VAL A 297 44.11 -24.25 13.95
C VAL A 297 42.92 -25.19 13.82
N VAL A 298 42.34 -25.32 12.62
CA VAL A 298 41.25 -26.27 12.32
C VAL A 298 41.72 -27.70 12.55
N VAL A 299 42.86 -28.10 11.97
CA VAL A 299 43.42 -29.45 12.12
C VAL A 299 43.74 -29.76 13.58
N GLU A 300 44.33 -28.82 14.31
CA GLU A 300 44.62 -28.97 15.74
C GLU A 300 43.34 -29.23 16.56
N ASN A 301 42.28 -28.46 16.31
CA ASN A 301 41.00 -28.63 17.01
C ASN A 301 40.31 -29.97 16.66
N LEU A 302 40.31 -30.36 15.39
CA LEU A 302 39.74 -31.64 14.93
C LEU A 302 40.46 -32.85 15.56
N LEU A 303 41.79 -32.77 15.70
CA LEU A 303 42.58 -33.83 16.34
C LEU A 303 42.40 -33.86 17.87
N ALA A 304 42.18 -32.70 18.48
CA ALA A 304 42.05 -32.58 19.94
C ALA A 304 40.69 -33.05 20.47
N SER A 305 39.61 -32.88 19.71
CA SER A 305 38.23 -33.14 20.15
C SER A 305 37.40 -33.90 19.11
N PRO A 306 37.29 -35.24 19.21
CA PRO A 306 36.44 -36.04 18.32
C PRO A 306 34.97 -35.60 18.39
N GLY A 307 34.37 -35.23 17.25
CA GLY A 307 32.98 -34.75 17.18
C GLY A 307 32.79 -33.25 17.44
N VAL A 308 33.88 -32.46 17.49
CA VAL A 308 33.79 -30.99 17.50
C VAL A 308 33.12 -30.48 16.23
N ARG A 309 32.24 -29.47 16.37
CA ARG A 309 31.64 -28.75 15.25
C ARG A 309 32.25 -27.36 15.22
N LEU A 310 33.12 -27.14 14.25
CA LEU A 310 33.91 -25.93 14.10
C LEU A 310 33.17 -24.90 13.25
N GLY A 311 33.23 -23.65 13.67
CA GLY A 311 32.83 -22.50 12.86
C GLY A 311 34.00 -21.52 12.73
N VAL A 312 34.38 -21.18 11.50
CA VAL A 312 35.34 -20.11 11.21
C VAL A 312 34.56 -18.81 11.05
N LEU A 313 34.93 -17.77 11.80
CA LEU A 313 34.26 -16.47 11.79
C LEU A 313 35.20 -15.39 11.25
N LEU A 314 34.91 -14.87 10.05
CA LEU A 314 35.61 -13.76 9.43
C LEU A 314 35.02 -12.44 9.93
N THR A 315 35.81 -11.67 10.68
CA THR A 315 35.30 -10.44 11.33
C THR A 315 35.47 -9.17 10.50
N ASP A 316 36.19 -9.26 9.38
CA ASP A 316 36.43 -8.16 8.45
C ASP A 316 35.83 -8.49 7.07
N PRO A 317 34.78 -7.78 6.63
CA PRO A 317 34.13 -8.04 5.35
C PRO A 317 35.00 -7.66 4.14
N ALA A 318 35.98 -6.76 4.29
CA ALA A 318 36.83 -6.31 3.18
C ALA A 318 37.85 -7.38 2.78
N ASP A 319 38.40 -8.11 3.76
CA ASP A 319 39.39 -9.18 3.52
C ASP A 319 38.76 -10.54 3.26
N ALA A 320 37.49 -10.72 3.63
CA ALA A 320 36.78 -12.01 3.53
C ALA A 320 36.84 -12.67 2.14
N PRO A 321 36.59 -11.96 1.00
CA PRO A 321 36.68 -12.56 -0.32
C PRO A 321 38.03 -13.21 -0.61
N ALA A 322 39.12 -12.50 -0.28
CA ALA A 322 40.48 -12.95 -0.58
C ALA A 322 40.90 -14.12 0.33
N ILE A 323 40.45 -14.14 1.58
CA ILE A 323 40.70 -15.25 2.51
C ILE A 323 39.94 -16.50 2.08
N LEU A 324 38.68 -16.37 1.65
CA LEU A 324 37.88 -17.49 1.12
C LEU A 324 38.53 -18.09 -0.14
N GLU A 325 39.02 -17.24 -1.06
CA GLU A 325 39.74 -17.70 -2.25
C GLU A 325 41.03 -18.44 -1.91
N ALA A 326 41.82 -17.92 -0.96
CA ALA A 326 43.04 -18.56 -0.48
C ALA A 326 42.79 -19.89 0.27
N ALA A 327 41.61 -20.05 0.88
CA ALA A 327 41.21 -21.26 1.59
C ALA A 327 40.76 -22.39 0.65
N ALA A 328 40.23 -22.05 -0.53
CA ALA A 328 39.64 -23.00 -1.48
C ALA A 328 40.49 -24.25 -1.81
N PRO A 329 41.84 -24.16 -1.95
CA PRO A 329 42.66 -25.35 -2.26
C PRO A 329 42.86 -26.31 -1.07
N ASP A 330 42.49 -25.93 0.16
CA ASP A 330 42.76 -26.72 1.37
C ASP A 330 41.54 -27.54 1.83
N VAL A 331 41.65 -28.87 1.68
CA VAL A 331 40.61 -29.83 2.04
C VAL A 331 40.22 -29.76 3.53
N ALA A 332 41.15 -29.40 4.43
CA ALA A 332 40.84 -29.30 5.85
C ALA A 332 39.91 -28.12 6.15
N LEU A 333 40.00 -27.06 5.35
CA LEU A 333 39.19 -25.84 5.48
C LEU A 333 37.76 -26.01 4.96
N GLY A 334 37.49 -27.05 4.16
CA GLY A 334 36.13 -27.45 3.76
C GLY A 334 35.33 -28.21 4.82
N ILE A 335 35.93 -28.53 5.98
CA ILE A 335 35.27 -29.23 7.09
C ILE A 335 34.46 -28.29 8.01
N PRO A 336 34.99 -27.14 8.48
CA PRO A 336 34.22 -26.21 9.31
C PRO A 336 33.12 -25.49 8.51
N GLN A 337 32.09 -25.02 9.20
CA GLN A 337 31.17 -24.03 8.65
C GLN A 337 31.82 -22.64 8.70
N TRP A 338 31.54 -21.79 7.71
CA TRP A 338 32.10 -20.45 7.65
C TRP A 338 31.03 -19.38 7.85
N PHE A 339 31.42 -18.31 8.54
CA PHE A 339 30.55 -17.22 8.91
C PHE A 339 31.27 -15.89 8.75
N GLY A 340 30.51 -14.84 8.45
CA GLY A 340 31.01 -13.47 8.39
C GLY A 340 30.03 -12.49 9.03
N VAL A 341 30.46 -11.25 9.18
CA VAL A 341 29.66 -10.20 9.85
C VAL A 341 28.82 -9.37 8.88
N TYR A 342 29.10 -9.35 7.58
CA TYR A 342 28.30 -8.60 6.59
C TYR A 342 28.49 -9.14 5.16
N THR A 343 27.54 -8.82 4.27
CA THR A 343 27.69 -9.10 2.82
C THR A 343 28.81 -8.30 2.19
N HIS A 344 29.42 -8.91 1.18
CA HIS A 344 30.45 -8.31 0.34
C HIS A 344 30.36 -8.94 -1.04
N ARG A 345 30.97 -8.24 -2.02
CA ARG A 345 31.05 -8.75 -3.37
C ARG A 345 32.05 -9.89 -3.43
N LEU A 346 31.58 -11.07 -3.82
CA LEU A 346 32.43 -12.20 -4.17
C LEU A 346 32.71 -12.15 -5.69
N ALA A 347 33.96 -12.43 -6.08
CA ALA A 347 34.35 -12.48 -7.49
C ALA A 347 34.14 -13.89 -8.05
N ASP A 348 33.72 -14.01 -9.32
CA ASP A 348 33.61 -15.30 -9.99
C ASP A 348 34.97 -16.03 -9.94
N GLY A 349 34.99 -17.23 -9.36
CA GLY A 349 36.22 -17.99 -9.16
C GLY A 349 36.23 -18.87 -7.91
N PRO A 350 37.41 -19.41 -7.53
CA PRO A 350 37.53 -20.42 -6.48
C PRO A 350 37.01 -20.00 -5.12
N GLY A 351 37.10 -18.71 -4.75
CA GLY A 351 36.58 -18.21 -3.48
C GLY A 351 35.06 -18.27 -3.38
N THR A 352 34.36 -17.95 -4.46
CA THR A 352 32.88 -18.03 -4.54
C THR A 352 32.41 -19.48 -4.51
N GLU A 353 33.10 -20.37 -5.24
CA GLU A 353 32.83 -21.80 -5.22
C GLU A 353 33.02 -22.37 -3.80
N PHE A 354 34.16 -22.06 -3.17
CA PHE A 354 34.45 -22.49 -1.79
C PHE A 354 33.43 -21.96 -0.79
N ALA A 355 33.06 -20.67 -0.89
CA ALA A 355 32.03 -20.07 -0.03
C ALA A 355 30.70 -20.83 -0.12
N GLY A 356 30.31 -21.28 -1.33
CA GLY A 356 29.15 -22.14 -1.54
C GLY A 356 29.31 -23.54 -0.92
N GLU A 357 30.46 -24.18 -1.09
CA GLU A 357 30.74 -25.52 -0.54
C GLU A 357 30.64 -25.56 0.99
N VAL A 358 31.12 -24.51 1.67
CA VAL A 358 31.14 -24.44 3.13
C VAL A 358 29.89 -23.78 3.75
N GLY A 359 28.92 -23.39 2.91
CA GLY A 359 27.69 -22.72 3.33
C GLY A 359 27.95 -21.39 4.03
N TYR A 360 28.87 -20.59 3.50
CA TYR A 360 29.29 -19.31 4.07
C TYR A 360 28.08 -18.40 4.31
N SER A 361 27.88 -17.96 5.56
CA SER A 361 26.68 -17.22 5.97
C SER A 361 27.01 -15.91 6.65
N VAL A 362 26.24 -14.85 6.34
CA VAL A 362 26.38 -13.52 6.91
C VAL A 362 25.00 -12.92 7.23
N PRO A 363 24.88 -12.10 8.28
CA PRO A 363 23.69 -11.30 8.50
C PRO A 363 23.71 -10.02 7.63
N VAL A 364 22.52 -9.57 7.23
CA VAL A 364 22.25 -8.32 6.51
C VAL A 364 21.04 -7.67 7.14
N TYR A 365 21.00 -6.35 7.24
CA TYR A 365 19.79 -5.65 7.70
C TYR A 365 18.60 -5.97 6.78
N GLY A 366 17.48 -6.43 7.34
CA GLY A 366 16.37 -6.97 6.55
C GLY A 366 15.12 -6.09 6.56
N ALA A 367 14.72 -5.56 5.40
CA ALA A 367 13.36 -5.07 5.21
C ALA A 367 12.43 -6.25 4.95
N HIS A 368 11.53 -6.54 5.89
CA HIS A 368 10.63 -7.68 5.76
C HIS A 368 9.50 -7.41 4.75
N PRO A 369 9.17 -8.39 3.88
CA PRO A 369 8.08 -8.24 2.92
C PRO A 369 6.77 -7.88 3.63
N SER A 370 6.20 -6.74 3.24
CA SER A 370 4.87 -6.28 3.61
C SER A 370 4.21 -5.66 2.38
N PRO A 371 2.88 -5.49 2.37
CA PRO A 371 2.21 -4.80 1.27
C PRO A 371 2.81 -3.40 1.05
N LEU A 372 3.18 -2.71 2.13
CA LEU A 372 3.86 -1.40 2.07
C LEU A 372 5.22 -1.49 1.36
N THR A 373 6.11 -2.39 1.77
CA THR A 373 7.46 -2.49 1.16
C THR A 373 7.39 -2.95 -0.30
N ALA A 374 6.38 -3.75 -0.66
CA ALA A 374 6.14 -4.18 -2.03
C ALA A 374 5.66 -3.02 -2.91
N VAL A 375 4.70 -2.20 -2.44
CA VAL A 375 4.24 -1.00 -3.15
C VAL A 375 5.37 0.03 -3.28
N LEU A 376 6.08 0.31 -2.18
CA LEU A 376 7.21 1.24 -2.19
C LEU A 376 8.32 0.76 -3.13
N GLY A 377 8.66 -0.53 -3.10
CA GLY A 377 9.68 -1.10 -3.97
C GLY A 377 9.31 -1.05 -5.44
N ALA A 378 8.03 -1.27 -5.77
CA ALA A 378 7.54 -1.18 -7.14
C ALA A 378 7.56 0.27 -7.66
N LYS A 379 7.17 1.26 -6.84
CA LYS A 379 7.32 2.69 -7.18
C LYS A 379 8.80 3.10 -7.30
N ALA A 380 9.66 2.65 -6.39
CA ALA A 380 11.09 2.93 -6.46
C ALA A 380 11.74 2.34 -7.72
N LEU A 381 11.30 1.15 -8.16
CA LEU A 381 11.71 0.55 -9.44
C LEU A 381 11.35 1.42 -10.64
N GLU A 382 10.19 2.07 -10.64
CA GLU A 382 9.81 3.05 -11.67
C GLU A 382 10.73 4.28 -11.67
N MET A 383 11.04 4.79 -10.46
CA MET A 383 11.82 6.01 -10.28
C MET A 383 13.32 5.82 -10.55
N ALA A 384 13.90 4.71 -10.09
CA ALA A 384 15.33 4.43 -10.10
C ALA A 384 15.75 3.38 -11.14
N GLY A 385 14.81 2.63 -11.71
CA GLY A 385 15.09 1.55 -12.67
C GLY A 385 15.57 0.24 -12.02
N GLU A 386 15.65 0.18 -10.70
CA GLU A 386 15.99 -1.01 -9.93
C GLU A 386 15.18 -1.10 -8.64
N TRP A 387 15.00 -2.31 -8.13
CA TRP A 387 14.31 -2.52 -6.86
C TRP A 387 15.21 -2.08 -5.70
N PRO A 388 14.68 -1.39 -4.67
CA PRO A 388 15.51 -0.88 -3.59
C PRO A 388 16.18 -2.00 -2.80
N SER A 389 17.43 -1.75 -2.43
CA SER A 389 18.14 -2.60 -1.46
C SER A 389 17.41 -2.63 -0.11
N PRO A 390 17.52 -3.73 0.67
CA PRO A 390 16.86 -3.83 1.98
C PRO A 390 17.14 -2.66 2.93
N ASP A 391 18.35 -2.10 2.90
CA ASP A 391 18.76 -0.96 3.72
C ASP A 391 18.30 0.41 3.16
N SER A 392 17.95 0.50 1.88
CA SER A 392 17.34 1.72 1.32
C SER A 392 15.93 1.99 1.87
N TYR A 393 15.24 0.98 2.42
CA TYR A 393 13.95 1.20 3.09
C TYR A 393 14.10 2.05 4.36
N SER A 394 15.23 2.02 5.05
CA SER A 394 15.47 2.90 6.20
C SER A 394 15.74 4.34 5.80
N ALA A 395 16.04 4.64 4.52
CA ALA A 395 16.06 6.01 4.02
C ALA A 395 14.66 6.62 3.97
N TYR A 396 13.65 5.84 3.56
CA TYR A 396 12.25 6.24 3.67
C TYR A 396 11.90 6.56 5.13
N ASP A 397 12.23 5.65 6.05
CA ASP A 397 11.93 5.82 7.48
C ASP A 397 12.66 7.00 8.12
N ALA A 398 13.94 7.20 7.78
CA ALA A 398 14.73 8.29 8.31
C ALA A 398 14.24 9.66 7.83
N VAL A 399 13.89 9.79 6.55
CA VAL A 399 13.26 11.03 6.06
C VAL A 399 11.90 11.24 6.71
N TYR A 400 11.10 10.18 6.83
CA TYR A 400 9.77 10.25 7.43
C TYR A 400 9.84 10.71 8.90
N VAL A 401 10.68 10.07 9.72
CA VAL A 401 10.94 10.45 11.12
C VAL A 401 11.56 11.85 11.23
N ALA A 402 12.53 12.20 10.38
CA ALA A 402 13.17 13.51 10.41
C ALA A 402 12.20 14.66 10.10
N ALA A 403 11.29 14.45 9.15
CA ALA A 403 10.26 15.42 8.81
C ALA A 403 9.22 15.57 9.93
N LEU A 404 8.75 14.45 10.48
CA LEU A 404 7.81 14.42 11.61
C LEU A 404 8.40 15.07 12.88
N ALA A 405 9.65 14.77 13.22
CA ALA A 405 10.31 15.40 14.36
C ALA A 405 10.45 16.93 14.20
N GLN A 406 10.69 17.39 12.96
CA GLN A 406 10.72 18.82 12.65
C GLN A 406 9.33 19.45 12.75
N LEU A 407 8.27 18.76 12.30
CA LEU A 407 6.88 19.21 12.45
C LEU A 407 6.52 19.48 13.92
N ASP A 408 6.94 18.59 14.82
CA ASP A 408 6.61 18.64 16.25
C ASP A 408 7.52 19.56 17.07
N SER A 409 8.66 19.95 16.51
CA SER A 409 9.60 20.87 17.17
C SER A 409 9.07 22.30 17.35
N GLY A 410 7.94 22.65 16.72
CA GLY A 410 7.15 23.86 17.01
C GLY A 410 7.84 25.19 16.67
N GLY A 411 8.79 25.20 15.75
CA GLY A 411 9.48 26.43 15.32
C GLY A 411 8.53 27.44 14.64
N SER A 412 8.74 28.74 14.88
CA SER A 412 8.15 29.79 14.03
C SER A 412 8.69 29.66 12.60
N LEU A 413 7.96 30.19 11.62
CA LEU A 413 8.30 30.17 10.20
C LEU A 413 9.79 30.49 9.93
N GLY A 414 10.63 29.45 9.77
CA GLY A 414 12.06 29.60 9.47
C GLY A 414 13.00 29.86 10.65
N ALA A 415 12.61 29.59 11.89
CA ALA A 415 13.56 29.43 12.99
C ALA A 415 14.15 28.01 12.97
N ALA A 416 15.48 27.91 13.01
CA ALA A 416 16.17 26.62 13.17
C ALA A 416 15.61 25.92 14.42
N ALA A 417 15.16 24.68 14.27
CA ALA A 417 14.60 23.93 15.37
C ALA A 417 15.66 23.71 16.46
N ASP A 418 15.28 23.87 17.73
CA ASP A 418 16.22 23.64 18.84
C ASP A 418 16.72 22.19 18.76
N PRO A 419 18.04 21.94 18.60
CA PRO A 419 18.56 20.59 18.48
C PRO A 419 18.16 19.70 19.66
N ALA A 420 18.04 20.24 20.87
CA ALA A 420 17.60 19.47 22.04
C ALA A 420 16.14 19.04 21.95
N VAL A 421 15.28 19.82 21.29
CA VAL A 421 13.89 19.48 21.01
C VAL A 421 13.83 18.41 19.93
N LEU A 422 14.52 18.62 18.80
CA LEU A 422 14.56 17.62 17.73
C LEU A 422 15.08 16.25 18.20
N GLN A 423 16.12 16.24 19.03
CA GLN A 423 16.64 15.01 19.63
C GLN A 423 15.58 14.25 20.44
N ARG A 424 14.80 14.99 21.24
CA ARG A 424 13.74 14.42 22.06
C ARG A 424 12.63 13.84 21.18
N GLU A 425 12.22 14.58 20.16
CA GLU A 425 11.13 14.13 19.29
C GLU A 425 11.53 12.93 18.43
N ILE A 426 12.74 12.90 17.87
CA ILE A 426 13.23 11.71 17.15
C ILE A 426 13.18 10.48 18.05
N ARG A 427 13.67 10.56 19.29
CA ARG A 427 13.63 9.43 20.24
C ARG A 427 12.21 9.02 20.63
N ALA A 428 11.31 10.00 20.79
CA ALA A 428 9.92 9.74 21.14
C ALA A 428 9.18 9.04 20.00
N LEU A 429 9.38 9.49 18.76
CA LEU A 429 8.74 8.97 17.55
C LEU A 429 9.24 7.58 17.21
N THR A 430 10.55 7.41 17.10
CA THR A 430 11.18 6.14 16.71
C THR A 430 10.78 4.99 17.63
N GLY A 431 10.72 5.21 18.94
CA GLY A 431 10.30 4.18 19.91
C GLY A 431 8.85 3.72 19.78
N GLN A 432 8.02 4.45 19.02
CA GLN A 432 6.60 4.20 18.83
C GLN A 432 6.26 3.79 17.39
N MET A 433 7.20 3.87 16.45
CA MET A 433 6.92 3.67 15.02
C MET A 433 7.42 2.33 14.49
N TYR A 434 6.68 1.82 13.51
CA TYR A 434 7.11 0.73 12.64
C TYR A 434 7.15 1.26 11.20
N GLY A 435 8.36 1.34 10.66
CA GLY A 435 8.64 1.86 9.33
C GLY A 435 8.71 0.77 8.27
N ALA A 436 9.05 1.17 7.04
CA ALA A 436 9.26 0.26 5.92
C ALA A 436 10.44 -0.69 6.13
N SER A 437 11.46 -0.28 6.89
CA SER A 437 12.61 -1.11 7.29
C SER A 437 12.36 -1.94 8.55
N GLY A 438 11.27 -1.68 9.27
CA GLY A 438 10.88 -2.42 10.48
C GLY A 438 10.73 -1.54 11.71
N TYR A 439 11.03 -2.09 12.88
CA TYR A 439 10.99 -1.34 14.14
C TYR A 439 12.07 -0.27 14.16
N LEU A 440 11.70 0.98 14.49
CA LEU A 440 12.61 2.12 14.42
C LEU A 440 13.21 2.50 15.77
N GLY A 441 12.83 1.82 16.86
CA GLY A 441 13.15 2.25 18.21
C GLY A 441 14.65 2.40 18.45
N LEU A 442 15.00 3.45 19.20
CA LEU A 442 16.38 3.79 19.47
C LEU A 442 16.72 3.52 20.93
N ASP A 443 17.91 2.96 21.15
CA ASP A 443 18.45 2.73 22.48
C ASP A 443 18.92 4.05 23.15
N ALA A 444 19.51 3.94 24.35
CA ALA A 444 19.98 5.11 25.10
C ALA A 444 21.08 5.91 24.38
N TRP A 445 21.76 5.31 23.41
CA TRP A 445 22.84 5.90 22.63
C TRP A 445 22.34 6.49 21.31
N GLY A 446 21.12 6.18 20.89
CA GLY A 446 20.57 6.63 19.60
C GLY A 446 20.86 5.65 18.47
N GLU A 447 21.16 4.40 18.82
CA GLU A 447 21.38 3.27 17.91
C GLU A 447 20.11 2.42 17.85
N LEU A 448 19.91 1.67 16.78
CA LEU A 448 18.69 0.89 16.58
C LEU A 448 18.58 -0.22 17.65
N GLU A 449 17.46 -0.26 18.39
CA GLU A 449 17.22 -1.27 19.41
C GLU A 449 16.76 -2.58 18.76
N SER A 450 17.58 -3.63 18.89
CA SER A 450 17.24 -4.98 18.42
C SER A 450 16.88 -5.03 16.92
N PRO A 451 17.81 -4.68 16.02
CA PRO A 451 17.61 -4.77 14.57
C PRO A 451 17.31 -6.19 14.09
N ALA A 452 16.37 -6.31 13.14
CA ALA A 452 16.12 -7.56 12.44
C ALA A 452 17.16 -7.78 11.33
N HIS A 453 17.63 -9.01 11.21
CA HIS A 453 18.65 -9.37 10.21
C HIS A 453 18.20 -10.54 9.35
N ASP A 454 18.28 -10.36 8.03
CA ASP A 454 18.21 -11.47 7.09
C ASP A 454 19.55 -12.22 7.08
N ILE A 455 19.49 -13.56 7.12
CA ILE A 455 20.68 -14.40 7.05
C ILE A 455 20.88 -14.85 5.61
N MET A 456 21.90 -14.27 4.97
CA MET A 456 22.31 -14.60 3.60
C MET A 456 23.37 -15.69 3.65
N SER A 457 23.14 -16.79 2.93
CA SER A 457 24.10 -17.88 2.74
C SER A 457 24.51 -17.96 1.27
N VAL A 458 25.79 -18.24 0.99
CA VAL A 458 26.23 -18.52 -0.38
C VAL A 458 25.80 -19.93 -0.77
N ARG A 459 25.06 -20.06 -1.87
CA ARG A 459 24.68 -21.32 -2.52
C ARG A 459 24.87 -21.17 -4.02
N GLY A 460 25.45 -22.15 -4.72
CA GLY A 460 25.67 -22.04 -6.18
C GLY A 460 26.45 -20.79 -6.63
N GLY A 461 27.27 -20.22 -5.75
CA GLY A 461 27.98 -18.97 -5.98
C GLY A 461 27.12 -17.70 -5.93
N GLN A 462 25.90 -17.75 -5.39
CA GLN A 462 25.00 -16.61 -5.21
C GLN A 462 24.58 -16.46 -3.75
N TRP A 463 24.27 -15.23 -3.34
CA TRP A 463 23.70 -14.97 -2.02
C TRP A 463 22.22 -15.32 -1.99
N VAL A 464 21.82 -16.17 -1.05
CA VAL A 464 20.45 -16.65 -0.87
C VAL A 464 20.03 -16.41 0.57
N LYS A 465 18.87 -15.79 0.79
CA LYS A 465 18.29 -15.62 2.13
C LYS A 465 17.80 -16.99 2.66
N THR A 466 18.22 -17.33 3.87
CA THR A 466 18.06 -18.69 4.44
C THR A 466 17.47 -18.71 5.85
N ALA A 467 17.49 -17.59 6.55
CA ALA A 467 16.85 -17.43 7.85
C ALA A 467 16.62 -15.95 8.12
N VAL A 468 15.88 -15.65 9.19
CA VAL A 468 15.77 -14.30 9.73
C VAL A 468 16.06 -14.32 11.22
N HIS A 469 16.88 -13.38 11.69
CA HIS A 469 17.20 -13.18 13.08
C HIS A 469 16.38 -12.01 13.64
N ASN A 470 15.83 -12.22 14.85
CA ASN A 470 15.17 -11.18 15.62
C ASN A 470 13.98 -10.52 14.89
N MET A 471 13.11 -11.33 14.26
CA MET A 471 11.88 -10.73 13.71
C MET A 471 11.00 -10.19 14.85
N PRO A 472 10.52 -8.95 14.69
CA PRO A 472 9.69 -8.29 15.68
C PRO A 472 8.31 -8.96 15.78
N VAL A 473 7.78 -9.05 17.01
CA VAL A 473 6.35 -9.28 17.26
C VAL A 473 5.79 -7.98 17.80
N TYR A 474 4.76 -7.45 17.16
CA TYR A 474 4.23 -6.12 17.47
C TYR A 474 2.73 -6.16 17.74
N GLU A 475 2.31 -5.28 18.64
CA GLU A 475 0.91 -4.98 18.94
C GLU A 475 0.72 -3.47 18.77
N ARG A 476 -0.15 -3.05 17.85
CA ARG A 476 -0.46 -1.62 17.70
C ARG A 476 -1.12 -1.12 18.99
N THR A 477 -0.56 -0.08 19.59
CA THR A 477 -1.10 0.54 20.82
C THR A 477 -1.99 1.73 20.56
N GLY A 478 -1.96 2.30 19.36
CA GLY A 478 -2.86 3.37 18.95
C GLY A 478 -2.30 4.22 17.82
N ILE A 479 -2.59 5.51 17.86
CA ILE A 479 -2.08 6.56 16.95
C ILE A 479 -1.48 7.64 17.83
N ILE A 480 -0.40 8.28 17.40
CA ILE A 480 0.11 9.50 18.00
C ILE A 480 0.02 10.61 16.97
N GLU A 481 -0.46 11.77 17.40
CA GLU A 481 -0.45 12.96 16.56
C GLU A 481 0.94 13.60 16.65
N VAL A 482 1.52 13.92 15.49
CA VAL A 482 2.83 14.57 15.38
C VAL A 482 2.63 15.84 14.57
N GLY A 483 2.60 16.98 15.25
CA GLY A 483 1.91 18.15 14.68
C GLY A 483 0.44 17.82 14.36
N GLU A 484 0.07 17.90 13.08
CA GLU A 484 -1.27 17.57 12.55
C GLU A 484 -1.30 16.23 11.80
N VAL A 485 -0.20 15.47 11.82
CA VAL A 485 -0.08 14.21 11.09
C VAL A 485 -0.36 13.02 12.03
N PRO A 486 -1.38 12.19 11.76
CA PRO A 486 -1.65 11.00 12.55
C PRO A 486 -0.67 9.88 12.20
N VAL A 487 0.15 9.46 13.16
CA VAL A 487 1.17 8.41 13.00
C VAL A 487 0.79 7.19 13.83
N GLU A 488 0.91 5.98 13.28
CA GLU A 488 0.58 4.78 14.04
C GLU A 488 1.61 4.51 15.15
N SER A 489 1.12 4.17 16.35
CA SER A 489 1.96 3.80 17.49
C SER A 489 1.88 2.31 17.81
N TYR A 490 3.04 1.72 18.08
CA TYR A 490 3.22 0.30 18.31
C TYR A 490 3.89 0.03 19.65
N ARG A 491 3.43 -1.00 20.36
CA ARG A 491 4.17 -1.62 21.47
C ARG A 491 4.90 -2.83 20.97
N TYR A 492 6.18 -2.81 21.27
CA TYR A 492 7.11 -3.85 20.92
C TYR A 492 7.23 -4.88 22.04
N GLY A 493 7.27 -6.16 21.65
CA GLY A 493 7.87 -7.22 22.46
C GLY A 493 9.18 -7.64 21.80
N PRO A 494 10.30 -7.80 22.54
CA PRO A 494 11.54 -8.32 21.95
C PRO A 494 11.25 -9.60 21.19
N GLY A 495 11.62 -9.60 19.91
CA GLY A 495 11.58 -10.80 19.08
C GLY A 495 12.31 -11.93 19.80
N HIS A 496 11.86 -13.16 19.62
CA HIS A 496 12.65 -14.29 20.09
C HIS A 496 14.03 -14.21 19.40
N GLY A 497 15.11 -14.55 20.12
CA GLY A 497 16.49 -14.55 19.60
C GLY A 497 16.73 -15.51 18.41
N LEU A 498 15.68 -16.14 17.89
CA LEU A 498 15.66 -16.77 16.58
C LEU A 498 14.27 -16.69 15.95
N VAL A 499 14.24 -16.46 14.63
CA VAL A 499 13.05 -16.57 13.79
C VAL A 499 13.32 -17.52 12.61
N ALA A 500 12.22 -18.13 12.15
CA ALA A 500 12.06 -19.25 11.23
C ALA A 500 13.14 -19.44 10.13
N ASP A 501 13.46 -20.71 9.86
CA ASP A 501 14.15 -21.09 8.62
C ASP A 501 13.36 -20.56 7.41
N VAL A 502 14.08 -19.95 6.47
CA VAL A 502 13.50 -19.48 5.21
C VAL A 502 13.83 -20.52 4.15
N GLU A 503 12.78 -21.03 3.51
CA GLU A 503 12.93 -21.89 2.34
C GLU A 503 12.62 -21.07 1.08
N PRO A 504 13.65 -20.54 0.40
CA PRO A 504 13.45 -19.77 -0.82
C PRO A 504 13.01 -20.68 -1.96
N PHE A 505 12.22 -20.12 -2.87
CA PHE A 505 11.98 -20.71 -4.19
C PHE A 505 12.63 -19.86 -5.28
N GLY A 506 12.94 -20.48 -6.42
CA GLY A 506 13.43 -19.76 -7.58
C GLY A 506 12.29 -19.06 -8.31
N LEU A 507 12.48 -17.82 -8.75
CA LEU A 507 11.59 -17.14 -9.68
C LEU A 507 12.32 -16.91 -11.00
N LEU A 508 11.95 -17.68 -12.02
CA LEU A 508 12.41 -17.46 -13.39
C LEU A 508 11.39 -16.59 -14.11
N VAL A 509 11.82 -15.41 -14.55
CA VAL A 509 11.00 -14.57 -15.44
C VAL A 509 11.69 -14.41 -16.78
N HIS A 510 11.05 -14.88 -17.85
CA HIS A 510 11.63 -14.91 -19.20
C HIS A 510 10.62 -14.43 -20.24
N GLY A 511 11.01 -13.40 -21.00
CA GLY A 511 10.17 -12.79 -22.02
C GLY A 511 9.60 -11.43 -21.60
N TYR A 512 8.29 -11.25 -21.77
CA TYR A 512 7.54 -10.01 -21.52
C TYR A 512 7.03 -9.91 -20.07
N ASP A 513 6.61 -8.71 -19.63
CA ASP A 513 5.96 -8.44 -18.33
C ASP A 513 6.76 -8.74 -17.05
N ALA A 514 8.09 -8.63 -17.10
CA ALA A 514 8.94 -8.98 -15.95
C ALA A 514 8.75 -8.12 -14.69
N GLY A 515 8.65 -6.79 -14.84
CA GLY A 515 8.38 -5.88 -13.73
C GLY A 515 7.04 -6.23 -13.02
N PRO A 516 5.91 -6.26 -13.74
CA PRO A 516 4.63 -6.69 -13.21
C PRO A 516 4.66 -8.05 -12.51
N ALA A 517 5.34 -9.06 -13.09
CA ALA A 517 5.41 -10.41 -12.52
C ALA A 517 6.22 -10.46 -11.21
N ILE A 518 7.35 -9.76 -11.15
CA ILE A 518 8.16 -9.68 -9.92
C ILE A 518 7.38 -8.97 -8.81
N SER A 519 6.72 -7.85 -9.15
CA SER A 519 5.87 -7.12 -8.20
C SER A 519 4.70 -7.98 -7.71
N ALA A 520 4.05 -8.73 -8.60
CA ALA A 520 3.00 -9.68 -8.26
C ALA A 520 3.52 -10.76 -7.28
N VAL A 521 4.64 -11.43 -7.59
CA VAL A 521 5.22 -12.45 -6.68
C VAL A 521 5.48 -11.89 -5.29
N ARG A 522 6.11 -10.71 -5.19
CA ARG A 522 6.41 -10.05 -3.91
C ARG A 522 5.17 -9.66 -3.14
N LEU A 523 4.12 -9.21 -3.83
CA LEU A 523 2.83 -8.91 -3.23
C LEU A 523 2.12 -10.17 -2.75
N GLY A 524 2.21 -11.28 -3.50
CA GLY A 524 1.70 -12.58 -3.07
C GLY A 524 2.35 -13.07 -1.77
N LEU A 525 3.68 -12.91 -1.65
CA LEU A 525 4.42 -13.23 -0.43
C LEU A 525 4.06 -12.30 0.74
N ALA A 526 3.88 -11.01 0.46
CA ALA A 526 3.47 -10.03 1.46
C ALA A 526 2.04 -10.26 1.99
N ALA A 527 1.11 -10.64 1.11
CA ALA A 527 -0.29 -10.89 1.45
C ALA A 527 -0.49 -12.18 2.27
N ASP A 528 0.45 -13.13 2.21
CA ASP A 528 0.33 -14.39 2.93
C ASP A 528 0.53 -14.22 4.45
N GLY A 529 1.17 -13.14 4.90
CA GLY A 529 1.37 -12.78 6.31
C GLY A 529 2.05 -13.85 7.17
N THR A 530 2.50 -14.95 6.57
CA THR A 530 2.93 -16.17 7.23
C THR A 530 4.35 -16.52 6.78
N ALA A 531 5.31 -16.19 7.66
CA ALA A 531 6.74 -16.48 7.58
C ALA A 531 7.56 -15.71 6.51
N PRO A 532 8.88 -15.50 6.73
CA PRO A 532 9.73 -14.69 5.86
C PRO A 532 10.17 -15.45 4.59
N SER A 533 9.22 -15.99 3.83
CA SER A 533 9.51 -16.56 2.52
C SER A 533 10.06 -15.50 1.56
N THR A 534 10.98 -15.90 0.71
CA THR A 534 11.67 -15.03 -0.23
C THR A 534 11.81 -15.73 -1.58
N GLU A 535 11.77 -14.96 -2.64
CA GLU A 535 12.10 -15.42 -3.97
C GLU A 535 13.58 -15.12 -4.29
N VAL A 536 14.20 -15.98 -5.10
CA VAL A 536 15.44 -15.63 -5.80
C VAL A 536 15.09 -15.40 -7.27
N VAL A 537 15.18 -14.15 -7.71
CA VAL A 537 14.82 -13.77 -9.07
C VAL A 537 15.98 -14.01 -10.02
N VAL A 538 15.72 -14.75 -11.10
CA VAL A 538 16.58 -14.78 -12.28
C VAL A 538 15.76 -14.28 -13.46
N GLN A 539 16.10 -13.08 -13.91
CA GLN A 539 15.51 -12.44 -15.07
C GLN A 539 16.60 -12.26 -16.15
N ASP A 540 16.48 -12.99 -17.26
CA ASP A 540 17.38 -12.89 -18.41
C ASP A 540 16.62 -13.30 -19.68
N SER A 541 17.10 -12.87 -20.85
CA SER A 541 16.65 -13.33 -22.17
C SER A 541 17.47 -14.53 -22.69
N GLY A 542 18.50 -14.95 -21.95
CA GLY A 542 19.40 -16.06 -22.28
C GLY A 542 18.76 -17.46 -22.28
N PRO A 543 19.56 -18.53 -22.45
CA PRO A 543 19.07 -19.91 -22.50
C PRO A 543 18.43 -20.37 -21.17
N ILE A 544 17.23 -20.96 -21.25
CA ILE A 544 16.48 -21.46 -20.09
C ILE A 544 17.29 -22.46 -19.25
N GLN A 545 18.04 -23.36 -19.90
CA GLN A 545 18.84 -24.37 -19.20
C GLN A 545 19.93 -23.74 -18.33
N THR A 546 20.51 -22.62 -18.76
CA THR A 546 21.51 -21.89 -17.96
C THR A 546 20.87 -21.28 -16.73
N MET A 547 19.68 -20.68 -16.88
CA MET A 547 18.96 -20.07 -15.75
C MET A 547 18.47 -21.11 -14.75
N MET A 548 17.84 -22.19 -15.23
CA MET A 548 17.45 -23.33 -14.40
C MET A 548 18.64 -23.98 -13.70
N GLY A 549 19.80 -24.03 -14.37
CA GLY A 549 21.05 -24.48 -13.78
C GLY A 549 21.49 -23.65 -12.59
N ARG A 550 21.34 -22.33 -12.62
CA ARG A 550 21.63 -21.47 -11.46
C ARG A 550 20.77 -21.83 -10.26
N PHE A 551 19.48 -22.13 -10.45
CA PHE A 551 18.60 -22.57 -9.37
C PHE A 551 19.02 -23.94 -8.80
N ALA A 552 19.38 -24.88 -9.67
CA ALA A 552 19.91 -26.18 -9.25
C ALA A 552 21.21 -26.04 -8.45
N ASP A 553 22.14 -25.19 -8.90
CA ASP A 553 23.41 -24.91 -8.22
C ASP A 553 23.17 -24.26 -6.84
N MET A 554 22.12 -23.44 -6.71
CA MET A 554 21.66 -22.87 -5.44
C MET A 554 20.92 -23.86 -4.53
N GLY A 555 20.70 -25.10 -4.99
CA GLY A 555 20.02 -26.14 -4.24
C GLY A 555 18.51 -25.94 -4.12
N MET A 556 17.88 -25.27 -5.10
CA MET A 556 16.44 -25.04 -5.11
C MET A 556 15.68 -26.24 -5.68
N GLY A 557 14.73 -26.77 -4.90
CA GLY A 557 13.86 -27.87 -5.32
C GLY A 557 12.62 -27.41 -6.09
N LEU A 558 12.22 -26.15 -5.92
CA LEU A 558 11.03 -25.56 -6.55
C LEU A 558 11.36 -24.24 -7.25
N VAL A 559 10.93 -24.11 -8.50
CA VAL A 559 11.08 -22.90 -9.31
C VAL A 559 9.73 -22.47 -9.88
N VAL A 560 9.29 -21.27 -9.55
CA VAL A 560 8.18 -20.59 -10.22
C VAL A 560 8.68 -20.05 -11.55
N VAL A 561 7.98 -20.37 -12.64
CA VAL A 561 8.35 -19.97 -14.01
C VAL A 561 7.25 -19.11 -14.61
N HIS A 562 7.53 -17.82 -14.73
CA HIS A 562 6.72 -16.87 -15.48
C HIS A 562 7.32 -16.67 -16.87
N ALA A 563 6.90 -17.51 -17.82
CA ALA A 563 7.42 -17.47 -19.18
C ALA A 563 6.43 -18.05 -20.20
N GLY A 564 6.62 -17.71 -21.47
CA GLY A 564 5.85 -18.29 -22.58
C GLY A 564 6.03 -19.82 -22.72
N GLU A 565 5.29 -20.41 -23.65
CA GLU A 565 5.23 -21.86 -23.86
C GLU A 565 6.60 -22.51 -24.07
N ASP A 566 7.38 -22.04 -25.05
CA ASP A 566 8.68 -22.63 -25.38
C ASP A 566 9.68 -22.59 -24.21
N ALA A 567 9.64 -21.51 -23.44
CA ALA A 567 10.50 -21.32 -22.29
C ALA A 567 10.09 -22.23 -21.12
N THR A 568 8.78 -22.32 -20.86
CA THR A 568 8.22 -23.23 -19.84
C THR A 568 8.50 -24.69 -20.18
N ALA A 569 8.36 -25.08 -21.45
CA ALA A 569 8.67 -26.43 -21.92
C ALA A 569 10.14 -26.81 -21.68
N GLN A 570 11.07 -25.90 -21.98
CA GLN A 570 12.50 -26.10 -21.74
C GLN A 570 12.84 -26.16 -20.25
N ALA A 571 12.16 -25.36 -19.41
CA ALA A 571 12.33 -25.40 -17.97
C ALA A 571 11.85 -26.74 -17.38
N ALA A 572 10.70 -27.24 -17.84
CA ALA A 572 10.16 -28.54 -17.45
C ALA A 572 11.08 -29.70 -17.85
N GLU A 573 11.61 -29.70 -19.09
CA GLU A 573 12.57 -30.72 -19.53
C GLU A 573 13.84 -30.72 -18.68
N TYR A 574 14.35 -29.53 -18.33
CA TYR A 574 15.50 -29.42 -17.43
C TYR A 574 15.17 -29.95 -16.03
N ALA A 575 14.00 -29.60 -15.50
CA ALA A 575 13.55 -30.03 -14.17
C ALA A 575 13.41 -31.55 -14.07
N ASP A 576 12.83 -32.21 -15.08
CA ASP A 576 12.75 -33.67 -15.18
C ASP A 576 14.13 -34.33 -15.19
N ALA A 577 15.09 -33.74 -15.88
CA ALA A 577 16.44 -34.29 -16.01
C ALA A 577 17.30 -34.13 -14.74
N ASN A 578 17.03 -33.10 -13.93
CA ASN A 578 17.87 -32.72 -12.80
C ASN A 578 17.19 -32.84 -11.42
N GLY A 579 15.91 -33.23 -11.38
CA GLY A 579 15.16 -33.38 -10.14
C GLY A 579 14.80 -32.04 -9.52
N LEU A 580 14.11 -31.18 -10.25
CA LEU A 580 13.47 -29.97 -9.73
C LEU A 580 11.97 -30.08 -9.96
N ILE A 581 11.17 -29.22 -9.31
CA ILE A 581 9.76 -29.01 -9.61
C ILE A 581 9.57 -27.61 -10.18
N VAL A 582 8.76 -27.50 -11.22
CA VAL A 582 8.39 -26.23 -11.85
C VAL A 582 6.93 -25.91 -11.54
N LEU A 583 6.66 -24.66 -11.14
CA LEU A 583 5.32 -24.10 -11.07
C LEU A 583 5.18 -22.99 -12.13
N GLY A 584 4.59 -23.33 -13.27
CA GLY A 584 4.40 -22.42 -14.40
C GLY A 584 3.15 -21.56 -14.27
N THR A 585 3.21 -20.29 -14.66
CA THR A 585 2.05 -19.37 -14.51
C THR A 585 1.54 -18.77 -15.81
N ALA A 586 2.24 -18.94 -16.94
CA ALA A 586 1.91 -18.25 -18.20
C ALA A 586 1.78 -19.15 -19.44
N SER A 587 2.11 -20.45 -19.37
CA SER A 587 1.98 -21.34 -20.52
C SER A 587 0.62 -22.04 -20.57
N THR A 588 -0.12 -21.80 -21.66
CA THR A 588 -1.45 -22.36 -21.92
C THR A 588 -1.42 -23.61 -22.81
N SER A 589 -0.26 -24.18 -23.13
CA SER A 589 -0.19 -25.28 -24.10
C SER A 589 -0.76 -26.60 -23.59
N ASP A 590 -1.68 -27.22 -24.35
CA ASP A 590 -2.15 -28.58 -24.06
C ASP A 590 -1.03 -29.63 -24.18
N ALA A 591 0.03 -29.34 -24.96
CA ALA A 591 1.14 -30.28 -25.16
C ALA A 591 2.00 -30.48 -23.89
N LEU A 592 1.88 -29.59 -22.92
CA LEU A 592 2.58 -29.65 -21.63
C LEU A 592 1.77 -30.35 -20.53
N ALA A 593 0.52 -30.72 -20.79
CA ALA A 593 -0.33 -31.43 -19.84
C ALA A 593 0.06 -32.92 -19.73
N LYS A 594 1.12 -33.24 -18.98
CA LYS A 594 1.68 -34.60 -18.89
C LYS A 594 1.66 -35.13 -17.47
N SER A 595 0.88 -36.19 -17.24
CA SER A 595 0.85 -36.87 -15.93
C SER A 595 2.24 -37.38 -15.49
N GLY A 596 2.66 -36.92 -14.32
CA GLY A 596 3.84 -37.39 -13.61
C GLY A 596 5.16 -36.71 -14.00
N ASP A 597 5.14 -35.69 -14.86
CA ASP A 597 6.31 -34.86 -15.13
C ASP A 597 6.55 -33.82 -14.02
N SER A 598 7.61 -33.03 -14.10
CA SER A 598 7.98 -32.05 -13.08
C SER A 598 7.30 -30.69 -13.20
N LEU A 599 6.31 -30.57 -14.09
CA LEU A 599 5.61 -29.33 -14.36
C LEU A 599 4.23 -29.33 -13.68
N PHE A 600 4.02 -28.34 -12.82
CA PHE A 600 2.71 -27.95 -12.34
C PHE A 600 2.37 -26.59 -12.93
N ARG A 601 1.10 -26.34 -13.24
CA ARG A 601 0.68 -25.07 -13.86
C ARG A 601 -0.52 -24.46 -13.19
N LEU A 602 -0.42 -23.17 -12.86
CA LEU A 602 -1.55 -22.31 -12.49
C LEU A 602 -2.08 -21.51 -13.69
N ALA A 603 -1.58 -21.80 -14.89
CA ALA A 603 -2.15 -21.35 -16.15
C ALA A 603 -3.16 -22.37 -16.68
N THR A 604 -4.25 -21.89 -17.27
CA THR A 604 -5.23 -22.77 -17.92
C THR A 604 -4.74 -23.23 -19.29
N PRO A 605 -4.89 -24.50 -19.65
CA PRO A 605 -4.64 -24.96 -21.01
C PRO A 605 -5.60 -24.32 -22.05
N ASP A 606 -5.14 -24.17 -23.29
CA ASP A 606 -5.90 -23.59 -24.42
C ASP A 606 -7.22 -24.31 -24.66
N SER A 607 -7.26 -25.63 -24.44
CA SER A 607 -8.49 -26.42 -24.51
C SER A 607 -9.59 -25.90 -23.57
N ARG A 608 -9.24 -25.35 -22.40
CA ARG A 608 -10.19 -24.80 -21.42
C ARG A 608 -10.71 -23.43 -21.84
N LEU A 609 -9.83 -22.56 -22.36
CA LEU A 609 -10.25 -21.28 -22.93
C LEU A 609 -11.12 -21.51 -24.17
N ALA A 610 -10.77 -22.45 -25.04
CA ALA A 610 -11.56 -22.82 -26.20
C ALA A 610 -12.96 -23.31 -25.80
N GLU A 611 -13.08 -24.12 -24.75
CA GLU A 611 -14.35 -24.59 -24.19
C GLU A 611 -15.25 -23.39 -23.80
N ALA A 612 -14.70 -22.42 -23.05
CA ALA A 612 -15.42 -21.21 -22.65
C ALA A 612 -15.84 -20.35 -23.86
N VAL A 613 -14.93 -20.16 -24.82
CA VAL A 613 -15.21 -19.40 -26.06
C VAL A 613 -16.32 -20.08 -26.88
N VAL A 614 -16.23 -21.39 -27.09
CA VAL A 614 -17.25 -22.16 -27.83
C VAL A 614 -18.61 -22.04 -27.17
N HIS A 615 -18.69 -22.24 -25.86
CA HIS A 615 -19.96 -22.09 -25.15
C HIS A 615 -20.49 -20.66 -25.19
N THR A 616 -19.61 -19.65 -25.23
CA THR A 616 -20.01 -18.26 -25.42
C THR A 616 -20.64 -18.04 -26.80
N LEU A 617 -20.02 -18.57 -27.87
CA LEU A 617 -20.56 -18.50 -29.23
C LEU A 617 -21.93 -19.20 -29.34
N GLU A 618 -22.08 -20.37 -28.71
CA GLU A 618 -23.33 -21.13 -28.69
C GLU A 618 -24.45 -20.39 -27.96
N ARG A 619 -24.16 -19.85 -26.76
CA ARG A 619 -25.09 -19.00 -25.99
C ARG A 619 -25.58 -17.82 -26.82
N ASP A 620 -24.67 -17.23 -27.58
CA ASP A 620 -24.92 -16.06 -28.39
C ASP A 620 -25.64 -16.38 -29.72
N GLY A 621 -25.79 -17.66 -30.07
CA GLY A 621 -26.49 -18.11 -31.27
C GLY A 621 -25.66 -18.06 -32.55
N VAL A 622 -24.32 -18.01 -32.42
CA VAL A 622 -23.39 -18.03 -33.56
C VAL A 622 -23.33 -19.42 -34.17
N SER A 623 -23.44 -19.52 -35.49
CA SER A 623 -23.32 -20.77 -36.26
C SER A 623 -22.21 -20.76 -37.31
N GLY A 624 -21.61 -19.60 -37.57
CA GLY A 624 -20.41 -19.45 -38.40
C GLY A 624 -19.45 -18.42 -37.81
N VAL A 625 -18.16 -18.71 -37.78
CA VAL A 625 -17.15 -17.85 -37.13
C VAL A 625 -15.90 -17.67 -37.99
N VAL A 626 -15.38 -16.44 -38.01
CA VAL A 626 -14.10 -16.11 -38.64
C VAL A 626 -13.08 -15.81 -37.54
N VAL A 627 -12.03 -16.62 -37.45
CA VAL A 627 -10.98 -16.46 -36.43
C VAL A 627 -9.79 -15.72 -37.04
N LEU A 628 -9.48 -14.55 -36.49
CA LEU A 628 -8.27 -13.79 -36.81
C LEU A 628 -7.21 -14.12 -35.76
N HIS A 629 -6.08 -14.69 -36.19
CA HIS A 629 -5.05 -15.12 -35.25
C HIS A 629 -3.63 -14.81 -35.72
N GLY A 630 -2.76 -14.48 -34.77
CA GLY A 630 -1.31 -14.47 -35.00
C GLY A 630 -0.74 -15.88 -35.21
N SER A 631 0.48 -15.97 -35.74
CA SER A 631 1.16 -17.24 -36.03
C SER A 631 1.46 -18.11 -34.81
N GLY A 632 1.48 -17.53 -33.60
CA GLY A 632 1.70 -18.24 -32.33
C GLY A 632 0.45 -18.90 -31.71
N HIS A 633 -0.74 -18.76 -32.30
CA HIS A 633 -2.01 -19.13 -31.64
C HIS A 633 -2.75 -20.30 -32.30
N ALA A 634 -2.04 -21.14 -33.04
CA ALA A 634 -2.63 -22.26 -33.77
C ALA A 634 -3.31 -23.31 -32.86
N ALA A 635 -2.76 -23.54 -31.66
CA ALA A 635 -3.32 -24.51 -30.71
C ALA A 635 -4.71 -24.12 -30.21
N LEU A 636 -4.90 -22.86 -29.80
CA LEU A 636 -6.21 -22.34 -29.42
C LEU A 636 -7.21 -22.39 -30.58
N LEU A 637 -6.79 -22.05 -31.80
CA LEU A 637 -7.64 -22.20 -33.00
C LEU A 637 -8.08 -23.66 -33.21
N ASP A 638 -7.15 -24.61 -33.14
CA ASP A 638 -7.44 -26.03 -33.34
C ASP A 638 -8.43 -26.54 -32.27
N SER A 639 -8.27 -26.11 -31.03
CA SER A 639 -9.19 -26.44 -29.93
C SER A 639 -10.59 -25.83 -30.13
N ILE A 640 -10.69 -24.57 -30.58
CA ILE A 640 -11.98 -23.95 -30.95
C ILE A 640 -12.63 -24.70 -32.12
N ALA A 641 -11.86 -25.02 -33.17
CA ALA A 641 -12.37 -25.72 -34.35
C ALA A 641 -12.81 -27.16 -34.06
N ALA A 642 -12.16 -27.82 -33.09
CA ALA A 642 -12.56 -29.15 -32.64
C ALA A 642 -13.83 -29.13 -31.77
N GLY A 643 -14.02 -28.08 -30.97
CA GLY A 643 -15.15 -27.93 -30.05
C GLY A 643 -16.41 -27.32 -30.68
N PHE A 644 -16.27 -26.40 -31.63
CA PHE A 644 -17.40 -25.66 -32.21
C PHE A 644 -18.15 -26.49 -33.26
N ALA A 645 -19.47 -26.64 -33.09
CA ALA A 645 -20.31 -27.39 -34.04
C ALA A 645 -20.58 -26.65 -35.36
N GLY A 646 -20.34 -25.34 -35.41
CA GLY A 646 -20.60 -24.48 -36.56
C GLY A 646 -19.46 -24.45 -37.59
N GLU A 647 -19.58 -23.55 -38.57
CA GLU A 647 -18.54 -23.36 -39.59
C GLU A 647 -17.42 -22.46 -39.05
N VAL A 648 -16.15 -22.89 -39.16
CA VAL A 648 -14.97 -22.11 -38.79
C VAL A 648 -14.14 -21.80 -40.04
N GLU A 649 -13.87 -20.52 -40.27
CA GLU A 649 -12.82 -20.07 -41.19
C GLU A 649 -11.78 -19.28 -40.38
N SER A 650 -10.50 -19.34 -40.77
CA SER A 650 -9.44 -18.58 -40.11
C SER A 650 -8.62 -17.73 -41.07
N ILE A 651 -8.08 -16.64 -40.56
CA ILE A 651 -7.14 -15.77 -41.23
C ILE A 651 -5.94 -15.58 -40.30
N GLU A 652 -4.82 -16.17 -40.69
CA GLU A 652 -3.54 -15.94 -40.02
C GLU A 652 -2.96 -14.59 -40.45
N TYR A 653 -2.38 -13.85 -39.51
CA TYR A 653 -1.67 -12.60 -39.78
C TYR A 653 -0.28 -12.55 -39.12
N ASP A 654 0.60 -11.74 -39.69
CA ASP A 654 1.91 -11.44 -39.12
C ASP A 654 1.78 -10.23 -38.19
N GLU A 655 2.06 -10.44 -36.90
CA GLU A 655 2.01 -9.38 -35.87
C GLU A 655 2.99 -8.22 -36.15
N ALA A 656 4.03 -8.45 -36.96
CA ALA A 656 5.00 -7.43 -37.31
C ALA A 656 4.62 -6.61 -38.57
N ASP A 657 3.55 -6.95 -39.28
CA ASP A 657 3.17 -6.28 -40.52
C ASP A 657 2.36 -4.99 -40.27
N ALA A 658 2.95 -3.83 -40.63
CA ALA A 658 2.28 -2.53 -40.50
C ALA A 658 1.13 -2.29 -41.51
N GLN A 659 0.82 -3.21 -42.42
CA GLN A 659 -0.22 -3.05 -43.46
C GLN A 659 -1.63 -3.53 -43.06
N HIS A 660 -2.07 -3.22 -41.84
CA HIS A 660 -3.37 -3.63 -41.30
C HIS A 660 -4.58 -3.26 -42.18
N ALA A 661 -4.52 -2.19 -42.98
CA ALA A 661 -5.61 -1.76 -43.87
C ALA A 661 -5.90 -2.73 -45.03
N THR A 662 -4.88 -3.40 -45.59
CA THR A 662 -5.07 -4.39 -46.66
C THR A 662 -5.71 -5.66 -46.11
N LEU A 663 -5.24 -6.09 -44.94
CA LEU A 663 -5.76 -7.24 -44.22
C LEU A 663 -7.21 -7.01 -43.79
N ALA A 664 -7.56 -5.81 -43.31
CA ALA A 664 -8.92 -5.44 -42.97
C ALA A 664 -9.93 -5.63 -44.12
N HIS A 665 -9.54 -5.33 -45.36
CA HIS A 665 -10.38 -5.59 -46.53
C HIS A 665 -10.58 -7.07 -46.82
N GLN A 666 -9.54 -7.89 -46.60
CA GLN A 666 -9.63 -9.35 -46.73
C GLN A 666 -10.57 -9.93 -45.67
N VAL A 667 -10.42 -9.48 -44.41
CA VAL A 667 -11.30 -9.85 -43.29
C VAL A 667 -12.76 -9.55 -43.63
N ALA A 668 -13.06 -8.32 -44.07
CA ALA A 668 -14.42 -7.94 -44.44
C ALA A 668 -15.02 -8.82 -45.55
N GLY A 669 -14.22 -9.19 -46.56
CA GLY A 669 -14.66 -10.08 -47.64
C GLY A 669 -15.03 -11.49 -47.17
N VAL A 670 -14.22 -12.07 -46.27
CA VAL A 670 -14.47 -13.39 -45.68
C VAL A 670 -15.70 -13.34 -44.77
N VAL A 671 -15.81 -12.32 -43.92
CA VAL A 671 -16.95 -12.11 -43.03
C VAL A 671 -18.26 -11.96 -43.80
N TRP A 672 -18.30 -11.20 -44.90
CA TRP A 672 -19.49 -11.12 -45.75
C TRP A 672 -19.88 -12.46 -46.36
N GLY A 673 -18.89 -13.28 -46.72
CA GLY A 673 -19.12 -14.63 -47.19
C GLY A 673 -19.78 -15.51 -46.12
N MET A 674 -19.31 -15.42 -44.88
CA MET A 674 -19.87 -16.13 -43.72
C MET A 674 -21.29 -15.65 -43.40
N ALA A 675 -21.50 -14.32 -43.31
CA ALA A 675 -22.80 -13.70 -43.07
C ALA A 675 -23.82 -14.05 -44.17
N GLY A 676 -23.39 -14.19 -45.43
CA GLY A 676 -24.25 -14.66 -46.51
C GLY A 676 -24.75 -16.11 -46.34
N ARG A 677 -24.06 -16.94 -45.55
CA ARG A 677 -24.42 -18.35 -45.28
C ARG A 677 -25.21 -18.52 -43.98
N HIS A 678 -24.83 -17.80 -42.93
CA HIS A 678 -25.36 -17.99 -41.56
C HIS A 678 -26.25 -16.84 -41.08
N GLY A 679 -26.36 -15.76 -41.86
CA GLY A 679 -26.97 -14.51 -41.41
C GLY A 679 -26.00 -13.69 -40.54
N GLU A 680 -26.24 -12.38 -40.46
CA GLU A 680 -25.38 -11.44 -39.72
C GLU A 680 -25.36 -11.78 -38.22
N SER A 681 -26.53 -12.00 -37.62
CA SER A 681 -26.67 -12.38 -36.21
C SER A 681 -26.19 -13.79 -35.86
N GLY A 682 -26.02 -14.66 -36.86
CA GLY A 682 -25.44 -16.00 -36.74
C GLY A 682 -23.94 -16.04 -37.03
N THR A 683 -23.31 -14.89 -37.32
CA THR A 683 -21.90 -14.77 -37.67
C THR A 683 -21.11 -14.08 -36.55
N GLY A 684 -19.98 -14.68 -36.17
CA GLY A 684 -19.04 -14.12 -35.20
C GLY A 684 -17.64 -13.89 -35.79
N ILE A 685 -16.86 -13.03 -35.16
CA ILE A 685 -15.43 -12.85 -35.42
C ILE A 685 -14.67 -13.02 -34.12
N ILE A 686 -13.68 -13.90 -34.06
CA ILE A 686 -12.81 -14.09 -32.89
C ILE A 686 -11.45 -13.44 -33.17
N LEU A 687 -10.95 -12.67 -32.21
CA LEU A 687 -9.63 -12.06 -32.22
C LEU A 687 -8.70 -12.78 -31.25
N ILE A 688 -7.55 -13.22 -31.76
CA ILE A 688 -6.51 -13.88 -30.97
C ILE A 688 -5.14 -13.27 -31.30
N GLY A 689 -4.55 -12.54 -30.35
CA GLY A 689 -3.23 -11.90 -30.47
C GLY A 689 -3.26 -10.36 -30.57
N GLY A 690 -2.10 -9.74 -30.34
CA GLY A 690 -2.00 -8.30 -30.06
C GLY A 690 -2.33 -7.36 -31.23
N ALA A 691 -1.92 -7.70 -32.46
CA ALA A 691 -2.19 -6.85 -33.64
C ALA A 691 -3.64 -6.96 -34.18
N ALA A 692 -4.46 -7.86 -33.62
CA ALA A 692 -5.86 -8.04 -34.02
C ALA A 692 -6.70 -6.78 -33.81
N ALA A 693 -6.35 -5.93 -32.84
CA ALA A 693 -7.06 -4.68 -32.54
C ALA A 693 -6.98 -3.65 -33.67
N ASP A 694 -5.79 -3.44 -34.25
CA ASP A 694 -5.61 -2.51 -35.36
C ASP A 694 -6.38 -2.97 -36.61
N ILE A 695 -6.43 -4.29 -36.81
CA ILE A 695 -7.19 -4.93 -37.87
C ILE A 695 -8.69 -4.74 -37.63
N MET A 696 -9.18 -4.97 -36.41
CA MET A 696 -10.57 -4.74 -36.02
C MET A 696 -10.98 -3.29 -36.20
N ALA A 697 -10.18 -2.34 -35.71
CA ALA A 697 -10.44 -0.91 -35.84
C ALA A 697 -10.56 -0.49 -37.31
N SER A 698 -9.76 -1.11 -38.18
CA SER A 698 -9.80 -0.87 -39.63
C SER A 698 -10.96 -1.61 -40.33
N ALA A 699 -11.27 -2.84 -39.93
CA ALA A 699 -12.26 -3.71 -40.57
C ALA A 699 -13.70 -3.38 -40.16
N SER A 700 -13.91 -2.84 -38.95
CA SER A 700 -15.22 -2.41 -38.44
C SER A 700 -15.89 -1.35 -39.33
N TYR A 701 -15.14 -0.61 -40.15
CA TYR A 701 -15.68 0.31 -41.15
C TYR A 701 -16.45 -0.37 -42.29
N ALA A 702 -16.20 -1.67 -42.55
CA ALA A 702 -16.75 -2.40 -43.68
C ALA A 702 -17.68 -3.56 -43.26
N ILE A 703 -17.66 -3.95 -41.98
CA ILE A 703 -18.46 -5.04 -41.42
C ILE A 703 -19.78 -4.47 -40.87
N GLN A 704 -20.86 -5.23 -40.97
CA GLN A 704 -22.21 -4.79 -40.60
C GLN A 704 -22.42 -4.82 -39.07
N ASP A 705 -23.31 -3.96 -38.58
CA ASP A 705 -23.53 -3.70 -37.14
C ASP A 705 -24.01 -4.94 -36.34
N ASP A 706 -24.66 -5.91 -37.00
CA ASP A 706 -25.21 -7.12 -36.35
C ASP A 706 -24.22 -8.29 -36.21
N VAL A 707 -23.01 -8.18 -36.77
CA VAL A 707 -21.94 -9.20 -36.60
C VAL A 707 -21.25 -9.02 -35.26
N ARG A 708 -21.17 -10.11 -34.47
CA ARG A 708 -20.59 -10.06 -33.11
C ARG A 708 -19.09 -10.28 -33.14
N TRP A 709 -18.39 -9.57 -32.26
CA TRP A 709 -16.95 -9.70 -32.09
C TRP A 709 -16.63 -10.31 -30.74
N TYR A 710 -15.61 -11.16 -30.73
CA TYR A 710 -15.14 -11.88 -29.56
C TYR A 710 -13.62 -11.72 -29.44
N GLY A 711 -13.12 -11.63 -28.21
CA GLY A 711 -11.70 -11.71 -27.90
C GLY A 711 -11.42 -12.94 -27.05
N ALA A 712 -10.34 -13.67 -27.37
CA ALA A 712 -9.92 -14.87 -26.65
C ALA A 712 -8.46 -14.74 -26.20
N SER A 713 -8.22 -13.90 -25.20
CA SER A 713 -6.94 -13.69 -24.49
C SER A 713 -7.06 -12.48 -23.56
N GLY A 714 -6.28 -12.41 -22.48
CA GLY A 714 -6.22 -11.23 -21.58
C GLY A 714 -5.85 -9.91 -22.28
N ASP A 715 -5.26 -9.97 -23.48
CA ASP A 715 -5.02 -8.80 -24.34
C ASP A 715 -6.31 -8.12 -24.81
N ALA A 716 -7.46 -8.80 -24.73
CA ALA A 716 -8.74 -8.24 -25.11
C ALA A 716 -9.21 -7.07 -24.24
N LEU A 717 -8.74 -7.03 -22.98
CA LEU A 717 -8.99 -5.91 -22.05
C LEU A 717 -7.91 -4.82 -22.13
N ARG A 718 -6.76 -5.10 -22.75
CA ARG A 718 -5.66 -4.13 -22.94
C ARG A 718 -5.92 -3.11 -24.04
N PHE A 719 -7.01 -3.28 -24.79
CA PHE A 719 -7.43 -2.36 -25.83
C PHE A 719 -7.89 -1.04 -25.20
N GLY A 720 -7.01 -0.06 -25.16
CA GLY A 720 -7.34 1.28 -24.67
C GLY A 720 -8.56 1.88 -25.37
N LEU A 721 -9.33 2.67 -24.62
CA LEU A 721 -10.58 3.32 -25.06
C LEU A 721 -10.40 4.27 -26.26
N GLY A 722 -9.16 4.62 -26.61
CA GLY A 722 -8.82 5.52 -27.73
C GLY A 722 -9.23 5.05 -29.13
N GLY A 723 -9.71 3.81 -29.29
CA GLY A 723 -10.40 3.33 -30.51
C GLY A 723 -11.83 2.85 -30.29
N ALA A 724 -12.30 2.80 -29.03
CA ALA A 724 -13.55 2.20 -28.61
C ALA A 724 -14.78 3.07 -28.91
N GLU A 725 -14.64 4.38 -29.06
CA GLU A 725 -15.75 5.34 -29.31
C GLU A 725 -16.69 4.92 -30.45
N ARG A 726 -16.20 4.18 -31.46
CA ARG A 726 -17.04 3.63 -32.54
C ARG A 726 -17.42 2.15 -32.39
N LEU A 727 -16.70 1.38 -31.59
CA LEU A 727 -17.06 0.00 -31.23
C LEU A 727 -18.25 0.00 -30.27
N ALA A 728 -18.17 0.86 -29.25
CA ALA A 728 -19.20 1.21 -28.28
C ALA A 728 -20.58 1.49 -28.88
N GLY A 729 -20.62 2.07 -30.08
CA GLY A 729 -21.84 2.51 -30.74
C GLY A 729 -22.39 1.59 -31.83
N ASN A 730 -21.60 0.64 -32.37
CA ASN A 730 -21.97 -0.07 -33.61
C ASN A 730 -21.72 -1.59 -33.64
N ALA A 731 -20.94 -2.20 -32.73
CA ALA A 731 -20.72 -3.65 -32.75
C ALA A 731 -20.57 -4.24 -31.34
N PRO A 732 -21.35 -5.26 -30.95
CA PRO A 732 -21.21 -5.90 -29.65
C PRO A 732 -19.90 -6.69 -29.58
N PHE A 733 -19.02 -6.31 -28.64
CA PHE A 733 -17.75 -6.99 -28.36
C PHE A 733 -17.79 -7.72 -27.01
N VAL A 734 -17.36 -8.98 -26.98
CA VAL A 734 -17.24 -9.79 -25.75
C VAL A 734 -15.82 -10.35 -25.63
N ALA A 735 -15.09 -9.96 -24.59
CA ALA A 735 -13.82 -10.57 -24.22
C ALA A 735 -14.06 -11.76 -23.27
N VAL A 736 -13.46 -12.90 -23.57
CA VAL A 736 -13.42 -14.06 -22.68
C VAL A 736 -12.04 -14.10 -22.03
N VAL A 737 -12.00 -13.93 -20.72
CA VAL A 737 -10.76 -13.78 -19.93
C VAL A 737 -10.82 -14.74 -18.75
N GLN A 738 -9.69 -15.36 -18.38
CA GLN A 738 -9.66 -16.17 -17.16
C GLN A 738 -10.09 -15.32 -15.96
N SER A 739 -11.06 -15.83 -15.18
CA SER A 739 -11.57 -15.11 -14.02
C SER A 739 -10.48 -14.92 -12.98
N THR A 740 -10.43 -13.72 -12.42
CA THR A 740 -9.72 -13.42 -11.17
C THR A 740 -10.76 -13.22 -10.08
N SER A 741 -10.39 -13.45 -8.82
CA SER A 741 -11.28 -13.35 -7.68
C SER A 741 -12.04 -12.03 -7.66
N ASP A 742 -13.33 -12.12 -7.36
CA ASP A 742 -14.29 -11.03 -7.47
C ASP A 742 -14.19 -9.94 -6.39
N GLY A 743 -13.04 -9.83 -5.70
CA GLY A 743 -12.74 -8.68 -4.85
C GLY A 743 -11.34 -8.61 -4.23
N GLY A 744 -11.32 -8.11 -3.00
CA GLY A 744 -10.32 -7.18 -2.44
C GLY A 744 -8.86 -7.33 -2.84
N PRO A 745 -8.16 -8.42 -2.49
CA PRO A 745 -6.71 -8.52 -2.70
C PRO A 745 -6.29 -8.39 -4.18
N ALA A 746 -7.02 -9.03 -5.11
CA ALA A 746 -6.71 -8.98 -6.53
C ALA A 746 -6.99 -7.60 -7.15
N GLN A 747 -8.06 -6.91 -6.75
CA GLN A 747 -8.39 -5.57 -7.26
C GLN A 747 -7.51 -4.47 -6.65
N LEU A 748 -7.24 -4.54 -5.34
CA LEU A 748 -6.34 -3.62 -4.63
C LEU A 748 -4.91 -3.69 -5.15
N VAL A 749 -4.52 -4.81 -5.75
CA VAL A 749 -3.19 -5.01 -6.33
C VAL A 749 -3.17 -4.75 -7.83
N SER A 750 -4.17 -5.24 -8.57
CA SER A 750 -4.19 -5.09 -10.03
C SER A 750 -4.36 -3.63 -10.47
N ALA A 751 -5.11 -2.80 -9.74
CA ALA A 751 -5.29 -1.39 -10.09
C ALA A 751 -4.00 -0.55 -9.92
N PRO A 752 -3.27 -0.61 -8.78
CA PRO A 752 -1.97 0.06 -8.66
C PRO A 752 -0.94 -0.45 -9.66
N LEU A 753 -0.87 -1.76 -9.91
CA LEU A 753 0.04 -2.31 -10.92
C LEU A 753 -0.37 -1.82 -12.32
N ALA A 754 -1.66 -1.78 -12.64
CA ALA A 754 -2.14 -1.30 -13.93
C ALA A 754 -1.86 0.20 -14.13
N SER A 755 -2.00 1.00 -13.08
CA SER A 755 -1.63 2.42 -13.08
C SER A 755 -0.13 2.60 -13.29
N MET A 756 0.69 1.82 -12.57
CA MET A 756 2.16 1.89 -12.62
C MET A 756 2.71 1.49 -13.99
N TYR A 757 2.13 0.46 -14.61
CA TYR A 757 2.58 -0.05 -15.91
C TYR A 757 1.75 0.46 -17.09
N GLY A 758 0.83 1.40 -16.85
CA GLY A 758 0.00 2.06 -17.86
C GLY A 758 -0.95 1.14 -18.64
N SER A 759 -1.20 -0.07 -18.16
CA SER A 759 -2.08 -1.06 -18.81
C SER A 759 -2.58 -2.13 -17.83
N PRO A 760 -3.75 -2.74 -18.06
CA PRO A 760 -4.21 -3.87 -17.26
C PRO A 760 -3.19 -5.02 -17.21
N VAL A 761 -2.98 -5.56 -16.02
CA VAL A 761 -2.08 -6.70 -15.77
C VAL A 761 -2.78 -8.00 -16.20
N PRO A 762 -2.14 -8.89 -16.98
CA PRO A 762 -2.74 -10.16 -17.40
C PRO A 762 -3.04 -11.07 -16.21
N ALA A 763 -4.11 -11.86 -16.30
CA ALA A 763 -4.44 -12.88 -15.30
C ALA A 763 -3.28 -13.86 -15.04
N ALA A 764 -2.51 -14.22 -16.07
CA ALA A 764 -1.32 -15.07 -15.94
C ALA A 764 -0.19 -14.46 -15.09
N THR A 765 -0.08 -13.12 -15.10
CA THR A 765 0.86 -12.36 -14.26
C THR A 765 0.33 -12.23 -12.84
N LEU A 766 -0.98 -11.99 -12.68
CA LEU A 766 -1.62 -11.97 -11.37
C LEU A 766 -1.58 -13.36 -10.70
N GLY A 767 -1.72 -14.45 -11.45
CA GLY A 767 -1.55 -15.82 -10.98
C GLY A 767 -0.13 -16.13 -10.47
N ALA A 768 0.86 -15.26 -10.74
CA ALA A 768 2.17 -15.37 -10.09
C ALA A 768 2.12 -15.04 -8.59
N MET A 769 1.13 -14.28 -8.12
CA MET A 769 0.85 -14.07 -6.70
C MET A 769 0.48 -15.40 -6.03
N ASP A 770 -0.46 -16.13 -6.64
CA ASP A 770 -0.88 -17.45 -6.15
C ASP A 770 0.27 -18.45 -6.23
N ALA A 771 1.04 -18.43 -7.33
CA ALA A 771 2.19 -19.32 -7.48
C ALA A 771 3.25 -19.10 -6.38
N ALA A 772 3.53 -17.85 -6.03
CA ALA A 772 4.45 -17.50 -4.97
C ALA A 772 3.97 -18.03 -3.60
N ARG A 773 2.68 -17.87 -3.33
CA ARG A 773 2.03 -18.35 -2.11
C ARG A 773 2.03 -19.88 -2.02
N VAL A 774 1.62 -20.56 -3.08
CA VAL A 774 1.67 -22.03 -3.19
C VAL A 774 3.10 -22.53 -2.98
N ALA A 775 4.08 -21.89 -3.61
CA ALA A 775 5.48 -22.26 -3.47
C ALA A 775 5.96 -22.10 -2.02
N SER A 776 5.75 -20.92 -1.43
CA SER A 776 6.11 -20.63 -0.04
C SER A 776 5.50 -21.63 0.94
N GLN A 777 4.18 -21.78 0.93
CA GLN A 777 3.47 -22.66 1.85
C GLN A 777 3.84 -24.13 1.66
N THR A 778 4.12 -24.56 0.41
CA THR A 778 4.61 -25.92 0.15
C THR A 778 5.95 -26.15 0.82
N LEU A 779 6.91 -25.25 0.63
CA LEU A 779 8.26 -25.39 1.19
C LEU A 779 8.25 -25.31 2.72
N LEU A 780 7.45 -24.40 3.29
CA LEU A 780 7.23 -24.31 4.74
C LEU A 780 6.58 -25.57 5.32
N SER A 781 5.59 -26.15 4.62
CA SER A 781 4.93 -27.37 5.08
C SER A 781 5.88 -28.58 5.10
N ILE A 782 6.87 -28.63 4.20
CA ILE A 782 7.82 -29.75 4.13
C ILE A 782 9.06 -29.56 5.00
N SER A 783 9.43 -28.32 5.32
CA SER A 783 10.60 -28.02 6.16
C SER A 783 10.49 -28.62 7.57
N GLU A 784 9.26 -28.75 8.09
CA GLU A 784 8.96 -29.45 9.35
C GLU A 784 9.44 -30.93 9.37
N PHE A 785 9.62 -31.54 8.20
CA PHE A 785 10.10 -32.93 8.04
C PHE A 785 11.62 -33.04 7.81
N GLY A 786 12.37 -31.93 7.85
CA GLY A 786 13.83 -31.93 7.81
C GLY A 786 14.48 -31.82 6.42
N SER A 787 13.70 -31.49 5.37
CA SER A 787 14.25 -31.11 4.06
C SER A 787 13.27 -30.20 3.30
N GLY A 788 13.47 -28.88 3.40
CA GLY A 788 12.60 -27.90 2.77
C GLY A 788 12.71 -27.79 1.25
N GLN A 789 13.60 -28.56 0.60
CA GLN A 789 13.88 -28.47 -0.84
C GLN A 789 13.82 -29.85 -1.54
N ASP A 790 13.33 -30.91 -0.89
CA ASP A 790 13.25 -32.25 -1.49
C ASP A 790 12.15 -32.29 -2.59
N PRO A 791 12.50 -32.49 -3.87
CA PRO A 791 11.54 -32.51 -4.98
C PRO A 791 10.45 -33.58 -4.82
N ALA A 792 10.75 -34.70 -4.16
CA ALA A 792 9.79 -35.77 -3.94
C ALA A 792 8.73 -35.38 -2.91
N LEU A 793 9.12 -34.63 -1.86
CA LEU A 793 8.20 -34.08 -0.87
C LEU A 793 7.39 -32.92 -1.46
N ILE A 794 8.04 -32.02 -2.21
CA ILE A 794 7.38 -30.91 -2.92
C ILE A 794 6.27 -31.46 -3.81
N ARG A 795 6.58 -32.44 -4.67
CA ARG A 795 5.60 -33.09 -5.56
C ARG A 795 4.41 -33.69 -4.80
N ALA A 796 4.63 -34.24 -3.60
CA ALA A 796 3.59 -34.88 -2.82
C ALA A 796 2.68 -33.88 -2.09
N VAL A 797 3.22 -32.73 -1.67
CA VAL A 797 2.50 -31.73 -0.85
C VAL A 797 1.88 -30.62 -1.70
N LEU A 798 2.55 -30.20 -2.78
CA LEU A 798 2.16 -29.05 -3.61
C LEU A 798 0.68 -29.10 -4.04
N PRO A 799 0.11 -30.21 -4.56
CA PRO A 799 -1.29 -30.23 -4.96
C PRO A 799 -2.27 -29.98 -3.81
N GLY A 800 -1.92 -30.40 -2.59
CA GLY A 800 -2.75 -30.20 -1.40
C GLY A 800 -2.71 -28.77 -0.89
N VAL A 801 -1.55 -28.11 -0.99
CA VAL A 801 -1.39 -26.68 -0.67
C VAL A 801 -2.10 -25.83 -1.73
N ALA A 802 -1.93 -26.16 -3.01
CA ALA A 802 -2.56 -25.47 -4.12
C ALA A 802 -4.09 -25.40 -3.96
N ALA A 803 -4.77 -26.48 -3.54
CA ALA A 803 -6.22 -26.49 -3.39
C ALA A 803 -6.80 -25.51 -2.33
N GLY A 804 -5.98 -24.81 -1.54
CA GLY A 804 -6.42 -23.83 -0.54
C GLY A 804 -5.65 -22.51 -0.53
N ALA A 805 -4.80 -22.27 -1.53
CA ALA A 805 -3.89 -21.12 -1.55
C ALA A 805 -4.37 -19.96 -2.45
N GLY A 806 -5.56 -20.06 -3.04
CA GLY A 806 -6.13 -19.03 -3.92
C GLY A 806 -6.21 -17.65 -3.23
N LEU A 807 -5.62 -16.66 -3.88
CA LEU A 807 -5.63 -15.24 -3.53
C LEU A 807 -6.16 -14.40 -4.70
N VAL A 808 -5.69 -14.67 -5.92
CA VAL A 808 -6.16 -14.02 -7.16
C VAL A 808 -6.93 -14.98 -8.04
N LEU A 809 -6.54 -16.25 -8.09
CA LEU A 809 -7.33 -17.31 -8.69
C LEU A 809 -8.25 -17.90 -7.60
N ASP A 810 -9.57 -17.85 -7.82
CA ASP A 810 -10.58 -18.37 -6.87
C ASP A 810 -10.41 -19.87 -6.58
N ASP A 811 -9.91 -20.63 -7.57
CA ASP A 811 -9.57 -22.04 -7.44
C ASP A 811 -8.16 -22.26 -8.01
N THR A 812 -7.32 -22.90 -7.22
CA THR A 812 -5.93 -23.25 -7.56
C THR A 812 -5.72 -24.77 -7.51
N THR A 813 -6.80 -25.55 -7.48
CA THR A 813 -6.77 -27.02 -7.48
C THR A 813 -6.13 -27.55 -8.76
N LEU A 814 -5.24 -28.53 -8.60
CA LEU A 814 -4.52 -29.16 -9.72
C LEU A 814 -5.13 -30.52 -10.10
N ASP A 815 -5.12 -30.86 -11.39
CA ASP A 815 -5.57 -32.14 -11.92
C ASP A 815 -4.47 -33.22 -11.85
N ALA A 816 -4.75 -34.39 -12.43
CA ALA A 816 -3.81 -35.51 -12.45
C ALA A 816 -2.57 -35.30 -13.35
N ASN A 817 -2.59 -34.27 -14.19
CA ASN A 817 -1.44 -33.81 -14.97
C ASN A 817 -0.63 -32.73 -14.25
N GLY A 818 -1.11 -32.22 -13.11
CA GLY A 818 -0.48 -31.11 -12.40
C GLY A 818 -0.91 -29.74 -12.93
N ASP A 819 -1.91 -29.68 -13.81
CA ASP A 819 -2.43 -28.44 -14.37
C ASP A 819 -3.62 -27.95 -13.57
N LEU A 820 -3.93 -26.66 -13.69
CA LEU A 820 -5.13 -26.09 -13.09
C LEU A 820 -6.37 -26.88 -13.55
N ALA A 821 -7.04 -27.52 -12.60
CA ALA A 821 -8.07 -28.53 -12.88
C ALA A 821 -9.30 -27.94 -13.56
N SER A 822 -9.64 -26.72 -13.18
CA SER A 822 -10.68 -25.89 -13.78
C SER A 822 -10.33 -24.42 -13.59
N ALA A 823 -10.79 -23.60 -14.52
CA ALA A 823 -10.89 -22.18 -14.30
C ALA A 823 -12.25 -21.70 -14.76
N SER A 824 -12.74 -20.69 -14.06
CA SER A 824 -13.82 -19.85 -14.53
C SER A 824 -13.26 -18.86 -15.55
N TYR A 825 -14.11 -18.47 -16.51
CA TYR A 825 -13.79 -17.42 -17.46
C TYR A 825 -14.83 -16.33 -17.39
N ASP A 826 -14.38 -15.09 -17.21
CA ASP A 826 -15.22 -13.91 -17.24
C ASP A 826 -15.52 -13.49 -18.68
N LEU A 827 -16.75 -13.07 -18.89
CA LEU A 827 -17.22 -12.48 -20.13
C LEU A 827 -17.38 -10.98 -19.89
N TRP A 828 -16.46 -10.21 -20.45
CA TRP A 828 -16.46 -8.77 -20.39
C TRP A 828 -17.07 -8.22 -21.66
N ARG A 829 -18.17 -7.48 -21.54
CA ARG A 829 -18.82 -6.81 -22.66
C ARG A 829 -18.47 -5.33 -22.66
N LEU A 830 -18.16 -4.80 -23.84
CA LEU A 830 -17.98 -3.36 -24.01
C LEU A 830 -19.36 -2.67 -24.06
N HIS A 831 -19.64 -1.81 -23.08
CA HIS A 831 -20.85 -0.96 -23.00
C HIS A 831 -20.44 0.51 -22.99
N GLY A 832 -20.82 1.27 -24.03
CA GLY A 832 -20.32 2.65 -24.14
C GLY A 832 -18.79 2.67 -24.15
N GLU A 833 -18.18 3.54 -23.37
CA GLU A 833 -16.73 3.61 -23.21
C GLU A 833 -16.20 2.68 -22.09
N GLY A 834 -17.02 1.82 -21.49
CA GLY A 834 -16.65 0.99 -20.34
C GLY A 834 -16.71 -0.52 -20.61
N TRP A 835 -15.86 -1.28 -19.94
CA TRP A 835 -15.96 -2.74 -19.88
C TRP A 835 -16.83 -3.15 -18.69
N VAL A 836 -17.76 -4.06 -18.92
CA VAL A 836 -18.67 -4.58 -17.90
C VAL A 836 -18.60 -6.09 -17.89
N ARG A 837 -18.35 -6.68 -16.73
CA ARG A 837 -18.46 -8.12 -16.54
C ARG A 837 -19.93 -8.50 -16.45
N ASP A 838 -20.48 -9.09 -17.50
CA ASP A 838 -21.91 -9.43 -17.60
C ASP A 838 -22.20 -10.90 -17.26
N ALA A 839 -21.22 -11.77 -17.43
CA ALA A 839 -21.33 -13.20 -17.20
C ALA A 839 -19.97 -13.83 -16.88
N ALA A 840 -20.01 -15.05 -16.39
CA ALA A 840 -18.87 -15.96 -16.31
C ALA A 840 -19.26 -17.34 -16.87
N TYR A 841 -18.28 -18.09 -17.34
CA TYR A 841 -18.41 -19.49 -17.70
C TYR A 841 -17.65 -20.34 -16.68
N GLU A 842 -18.37 -21.22 -15.98
CA GLU A 842 -17.82 -22.21 -15.07
C GLU A 842 -17.96 -23.61 -15.69
N PRO A 843 -16.88 -24.39 -15.90
CA PRO A 843 -16.97 -25.70 -16.54
C PRO A 843 -17.96 -26.67 -15.87
N SER A 844 -18.13 -26.57 -14.54
CA SER A 844 -19.03 -27.43 -13.77
C SER A 844 -20.50 -27.00 -13.82
N ARG A 845 -20.78 -25.73 -14.19
CA ARG A 845 -22.12 -25.12 -14.08
C ARG A 845 -22.63 -24.49 -15.38
N GLY A 846 -21.78 -24.30 -16.38
CA GLY A 846 -22.07 -23.57 -17.60
C GLY A 846 -22.01 -22.06 -17.40
N HIS A 847 -22.86 -21.32 -18.12
CA HIS A 847 -22.92 -19.86 -18.01
C HIS A 847 -23.61 -19.40 -16.74
N ILE A 848 -23.01 -18.42 -16.10
CA ILE A 848 -23.47 -17.78 -14.87
C ILE A 848 -23.56 -16.29 -15.13
N ALA A 849 -24.68 -15.66 -14.76
CA ALA A 849 -24.83 -14.21 -14.85
C ALA A 849 -24.08 -13.52 -13.71
N ILE A 850 -23.49 -12.35 -13.98
CA ILE A 850 -22.78 -11.57 -12.96
C ILE A 850 -23.58 -10.33 -12.60
N ALA A 851 -23.96 -10.22 -11.33
CA ALA A 851 -24.55 -9.04 -10.72
C ALA A 851 -23.43 -8.16 -10.13
N SER A 852 -23.05 -7.13 -10.88
CA SER A 852 -21.94 -6.23 -10.51
C SER A 852 -22.38 -5.14 -9.53
N LEU A 853 -21.54 -4.90 -8.52
CA LEU A 853 -21.72 -3.93 -7.44
C LEU A 853 -20.51 -2.98 -7.40
N GLY A 854 -20.73 -1.68 -7.20
CA GLY A 854 -19.67 -0.74 -6.92
C GLY A 854 -19.25 -0.79 -5.45
N VAL A 855 -17.96 -0.62 -5.16
CA VAL A 855 -17.44 -0.38 -3.81
C VAL A 855 -16.68 0.94 -3.86
N ALA A 856 -17.34 2.04 -3.47
CA ALA A 856 -16.80 3.38 -3.51
C ALA A 856 -16.24 3.76 -2.13
N VAL A 857 -14.92 3.68 -1.96
CA VAL A 857 -14.25 3.90 -0.66
C VAL A 857 -12.89 4.60 -0.85
N PRO A 858 -12.36 5.29 0.18
CA PRO A 858 -11.07 5.96 0.10
C PRO A 858 -9.93 4.94 0.18
N VAL A 859 -9.35 4.53 -0.96
CA VAL A 859 -8.14 3.67 -0.97
C VAL A 859 -6.85 4.47 -1.14
N THR A 860 -6.97 5.78 -1.41
CA THR A 860 -5.89 6.78 -1.26
C THR A 860 -6.33 7.92 -0.32
N GLY A 861 -5.42 8.84 -0.01
CA GLY A 861 -5.67 9.97 0.89
C GLY A 861 -5.76 9.58 2.37
N ASP A 862 -6.18 10.53 3.22
CA ASP A 862 -6.09 10.43 4.69
C ASP A 862 -6.90 9.26 5.30
N GLN A 863 -7.86 8.73 4.56
CA GLN A 863 -8.70 7.61 4.99
C GLN A 863 -8.39 6.29 4.27
N ALA A 864 -7.27 6.21 3.52
CA ALA A 864 -6.84 5.03 2.78
C ALA A 864 -6.90 3.74 3.60
N ARG A 865 -6.40 3.79 4.84
CA ARG A 865 -6.39 2.63 5.76
C ARG A 865 -7.79 2.07 6.03
N TYR A 866 -8.79 2.95 6.12
CA TYR A 866 -10.17 2.57 6.37
C TYR A 866 -10.81 2.00 5.09
N GLY A 867 -10.60 2.65 3.93
CA GLY A 867 -11.15 2.14 2.69
C GLY A 867 -10.55 0.80 2.27
N VAL A 868 -9.25 0.56 2.45
CA VAL A 868 -8.64 -0.76 2.22
C VAL A 868 -9.31 -1.83 3.11
N ALA A 869 -9.50 -1.55 4.40
CA ALA A 869 -10.19 -2.47 5.30
C ALA A 869 -11.65 -2.71 4.88
N HIS A 870 -12.37 -1.67 4.45
CA HIS A 870 -13.73 -1.78 3.92
C HIS A 870 -13.81 -2.65 2.65
N VAL A 871 -12.86 -2.52 1.72
CA VAL A 871 -12.78 -3.38 0.53
C VAL A 871 -12.68 -4.85 0.93
N HIS A 872 -11.81 -5.18 1.89
CA HIS A 872 -11.67 -6.56 2.37
C HIS A 872 -12.93 -7.05 3.09
N ALA A 873 -13.60 -6.19 3.86
CA ALA A 873 -14.84 -6.51 4.55
C ALA A 873 -15.97 -6.85 3.56
N ALA A 874 -16.18 -5.98 2.57
CA ALA A 874 -17.17 -6.20 1.51
C ALA A 874 -16.86 -7.47 0.72
N HIS A 875 -15.59 -7.67 0.33
CA HIS A 875 -15.16 -8.88 -0.36
C HIS A 875 -15.49 -10.15 0.44
N ARG A 876 -15.21 -10.14 1.76
CA ARG A 876 -15.44 -11.33 2.58
C ARG A 876 -16.92 -11.71 2.65
N ALA A 877 -17.79 -10.72 2.76
CA ALA A 877 -19.24 -10.92 2.72
C ALA A 877 -19.70 -11.49 1.37
N ILE A 878 -19.30 -10.86 0.26
CA ILE A 878 -19.67 -11.28 -1.09
C ILE A 878 -19.17 -12.68 -1.42
N SER A 879 -17.93 -13.01 -1.04
CA SER A 879 -17.35 -14.35 -1.21
C SER A 879 -18.18 -15.43 -0.51
N ILE A 880 -18.56 -15.22 0.77
CA ILE A 880 -19.42 -16.16 1.51
C ILE A 880 -20.79 -16.31 0.84
N HIS A 881 -21.36 -15.22 0.33
CA HIS A 881 -22.65 -15.28 -0.36
C HIS A 881 -22.54 -16.04 -1.69
N ASN A 882 -21.48 -15.82 -2.46
CA ASN A 882 -21.20 -16.57 -3.69
C ASN A 882 -20.99 -18.06 -3.44
N GLU A 883 -20.33 -18.44 -2.33
CA GLU A 883 -20.24 -19.84 -1.89
C GLU A 883 -21.65 -20.43 -1.67
N TRP A 884 -22.53 -19.71 -0.96
CA TRP A 884 -23.90 -20.14 -0.72
C TRP A 884 -24.73 -20.26 -2.01
N LEU A 885 -24.65 -19.27 -2.91
CA LEU A 885 -25.30 -19.31 -4.24
C LEU A 885 -24.80 -20.51 -5.06
N ALA A 886 -23.51 -20.79 -4.98
CA ALA A 886 -22.87 -21.92 -5.66
C ALA A 886 -23.32 -23.28 -5.12
N GLU A 887 -23.53 -23.40 -3.81
CA GLU A 887 -24.11 -24.59 -3.16
C GLU A 887 -25.60 -24.77 -3.48
N ALA A 888 -26.35 -23.66 -3.54
CA ALA A 888 -27.76 -23.65 -3.93
C ALA A 888 -27.98 -23.97 -5.42
N GLY A 889 -26.92 -23.84 -6.25
CA GLY A 889 -26.98 -24.07 -7.68
C GLY A 889 -27.60 -22.90 -8.46
N GLU A 890 -27.52 -21.70 -7.91
CA GLU A 890 -28.07 -20.50 -8.54
C GLU A 890 -27.30 -20.16 -9.83
N PRO A 891 -27.96 -19.69 -10.90
CA PRO A 891 -27.35 -19.42 -12.20
C PRO A 891 -26.68 -18.04 -12.27
N TRP A 892 -26.43 -17.39 -11.14
CA TRP A 892 -25.82 -16.06 -11.06
C TRP A 892 -24.93 -15.89 -9.83
N ARG A 893 -24.01 -14.93 -9.88
CA ARG A 893 -23.07 -14.57 -8.79
C ARG A 893 -22.95 -13.06 -8.67
N LEU A 894 -22.44 -12.62 -7.53
CA LEU A 894 -22.13 -11.22 -7.24
C LEU A 894 -20.67 -10.93 -7.59
N ALA A 895 -20.41 -9.72 -8.08
CA ALA A 895 -19.06 -9.22 -8.31
C ALA A 895 -18.92 -7.79 -7.81
N THR A 896 -17.72 -7.42 -7.34
CA THR A 896 -17.45 -6.05 -6.89
C THR A 896 -16.55 -5.31 -7.85
N VAL A 897 -16.71 -3.99 -7.95
CA VAL A 897 -15.81 -3.07 -8.67
C VAL A 897 -15.43 -1.95 -7.70
N VAL A 898 -14.17 -1.96 -7.25
CA VAL A 898 -13.66 -0.95 -6.32
C VAL A 898 -13.30 0.33 -7.07
N VAL A 899 -13.76 1.48 -6.58
CA VAL A 899 -13.40 2.80 -7.08
C VAL A 899 -12.91 3.69 -5.93
N ASP A 900 -11.83 4.42 -6.17
CA ASP A 900 -11.22 5.28 -5.16
C ASP A 900 -11.98 6.60 -5.04
N THR A 901 -12.43 6.92 -3.82
CA THR A 901 -13.06 8.21 -3.51
C THR A 901 -12.09 9.21 -2.89
N ALA A 902 -10.95 8.75 -2.36
CA ALA A 902 -10.03 9.52 -1.52
C ALA A 902 -10.69 10.36 -0.39
N ALA A 903 -11.93 10.02 0.00
CA ALA A 903 -12.77 10.79 0.91
C ALA A 903 -13.01 12.24 0.44
N ASP A 904 -12.99 12.48 -0.88
CA ASP A 904 -13.23 13.78 -1.51
C ASP A 904 -14.56 13.76 -2.30
N PRO A 905 -15.46 14.75 -2.11
CA PRO A 905 -16.72 14.82 -2.83
C PRO A 905 -16.61 14.86 -4.35
N THR A 906 -15.59 15.54 -4.90
CA THR A 906 -15.42 15.69 -6.36
C THR A 906 -14.96 14.38 -6.98
N ARG A 907 -13.97 13.72 -6.37
CA ARG A 907 -13.51 12.39 -6.76
C ARG A 907 -14.62 11.35 -6.61
N THR A 908 -15.42 11.43 -5.55
CA THR A 908 -16.58 10.54 -5.36
C THR A 908 -17.58 10.69 -6.51
N ALA A 909 -17.90 11.91 -6.95
CA ALA A 909 -18.77 12.12 -8.10
C ALA A 909 -18.19 11.52 -9.39
N GLY A 910 -16.88 11.68 -9.61
CA GLY A 910 -16.16 11.05 -10.73
C GLY A 910 -16.17 9.52 -10.65
N ALA A 911 -16.05 8.96 -9.45
CA ALA A 911 -16.12 7.53 -9.19
C ALA A 911 -17.52 6.96 -9.50
N LEU A 912 -18.59 7.64 -9.08
CA LEU A 912 -19.96 7.25 -9.45
C LEU A 912 -20.22 7.37 -10.95
N ALA A 913 -19.69 8.41 -11.60
CA ALA A 913 -19.79 8.54 -13.06
C ALA A 913 -19.07 7.38 -13.79
N SER A 914 -17.92 6.92 -13.27
CA SER A 914 -17.21 5.75 -13.79
C SER A 914 -18.00 4.45 -13.63
N LEU A 915 -18.61 4.24 -12.46
CA LEU A 915 -19.49 3.09 -12.21
C LEU A 915 -20.73 3.11 -13.12
N ASN A 916 -21.38 4.27 -13.26
CA ASN A 916 -22.53 4.44 -14.14
C ASN A 916 -22.16 4.23 -15.62
N GLY A 917 -21.00 4.72 -16.06
CA GLY A 917 -20.45 4.44 -17.39
C GLY A 917 -20.22 2.95 -17.67
N SER A 918 -20.03 2.17 -16.60
CA SER A 918 -19.92 0.70 -16.62
C SER A 918 -21.27 0.01 -16.35
N GLY A 919 -22.39 0.73 -16.36
CA GLY A 919 -23.73 0.18 -16.13
C GLY A 919 -23.99 -0.34 -14.71
N ILE A 920 -23.16 0.02 -13.73
CA ILE A 920 -23.29 -0.41 -12.33
C ILE A 920 -24.15 0.61 -11.59
N GLY A 921 -25.34 0.18 -11.16
CA GLY A 921 -26.31 1.03 -10.44
C GLY A 921 -26.36 0.82 -8.92
N LEU A 922 -25.75 -0.26 -8.41
CA LEU A 922 -25.76 -0.61 -6.99
C LEU A 922 -24.38 -0.34 -6.40
N VAL A 923 -24.30 0.46 -5.34
CA VAL A 923 -23.01 0.90 -4.80
C VAL A 923 -22.98 0.75 -3.28
N LEU A 924 -21.94 0.11 -2.76
CA LEU A 924 -21.54 0.13 -1.37
C LEU A 924 -20.64 1.35 -1.13
N GLY A 925 -21.07 2.27 -0.26
CA GLY A 925 -20.41 3.56 -0.01
C GLY A 925 -21.05 4.75 -0.75
N PRO A 926 -20.42 5.94 -0.70
CA PRO A 926 -19.21 6.28 0.06
C PRO A 926 -19.39 6.17 1.59
N PRO A 927 -18.30 5.94 2.35
CA PRO A 927 -18.38 5.79 3.80
C PRO A 927 -18.50 7.13 4.54
N ASP A 928 -18.07 8.25 3.97
CA ASP A 928 -18.11 9.57 4.62
C ASP A 928 -19.39 10.34 4.27
N GLY A 929 -19.95 11.06 5.25
CA GLY A 929 -21.21 11.78 5.08
C GLY A 929 -21.15 12.97 4.12
N ALA A 930 -20.03 13.70 4.10
CA ALA A 930 -19.86 14.85 3.21
C ALA A 930 -19.92 14.45 1.73
N SER A 931 -19.20 13.40 1.35
CA SER A 931 -19.24 12.86 0.00
C SER A 931 -20.61 12.27 -0.31
N LEU A 932 -21.23 11.54 0.62
CA LEU A 932 -22.55 10.92 0.42
C LEU A 932 -23.63 11.98 0.11
N GLU A 933 -23.70 13.07 0.88
CA GLU A 933 -24.66 14.15 0.63
C GLU A 933 -24.35 14.90 -0.67
N ALA A 934 -23.06 15.16 -0.95
CA ALA A 934 -22.65 15.87 -2.15
C ALA A 934 -23.00 15.11 -3.44
N VAL A 935 -22.92 13.78 -3.44
CA VAL A 935 -23.21 12.94 -4.61
C VAL A 935 -24.66 12.50 -4.71
N ARG A 936 -25.51 12.81 -3.73
CA ARG A 936 -26.94 12.51 -3.77
C ARG A 936 -27.64 12.94 -5.08
N PRO A 937 -27.50 14.18 -5.58
CA PRO A 937 -28.14 14.56 -6.86
C PRO A 937 -27.59 13.76 -8.05
N VAL A 938 -26.31 13.38 -8.02
CA VAL A 938 -25.67 12.57 -9.06
C VAL A 938 -26.23 11.14 -9.05
N ALA A 939 -26.36 10.52 -7.88
CA ALA A 939 -26.96 9.20 -7.72
C ALA A 939 -28.41 9.18 -8.23
N ALA A 940 -29.21 10.19 -7.90
CA ALA A 940 -30.58 10.32 -8.40
C ALA A 940 -30.65 10.54 -9.93
N GLU A 941 -29.72 11.31 -10.51
CA GLU A 941 -29.64 11.51 -11.96
C GLU A 941 -29.31 10.20 -12.70
N TYR A 942 -28.43 9.38 -12.14
CA TYR A 942 -28.02 8.11 -12.71
C TYR A 942 -28.96 6.95 -12.38
N GLY A 943 -29.94 7.13 -11.49
CA GLY A 943 -30.82 6.05 -11.03
C GLY A 943 -30.07 5.00 -10.22
N MET A 944 -29.11 5.44 -9.40
CA MET A 944 -28.29 4.57 -8.57
C MET A 944 -28.87 4.39 -7.18
N MET A 945 -28.65 3.20 -6.61
CA MET A 945 -28.88 2.89 -5.21
C MET A 945 -27.55 2.86 -4.47
N LEU A 946 -27.44 3.66 -3.41
CA LEU A 946 -26.24 3.72 -2.57
C LEU A 946 -26.54 3.10 -1.20
N LEU A 947 -25.66 2.25 -0.70
CA LEU A 947 -25.72 1.69 0.66
C LEU A 947 -24.41 2.05 1.39
N SER A 948 -24.45 3.11 2.18
CA SER A 948 -23.30 3.53 2.99
C SER A 948 -23.17 2.67 4.24
N CYS A 949 -21.96 2.21 4.53
CA CYS A 949 -21.68 1.49 5.76
C CYS A 949 -21.62 2.38 6.99
N CYS A 950 -21.20 3.64 6.80
CA CYS A 950 -20.45 4.33 7.84
C CYS A 950 -20.85 5.79 8.02
N SER A 951 -21.60 6.37 7.08
CA SER A 951 -22.10 7.74 7.23
C SER A 951 -23.08 7.81 8.40
N ASP A 952 -22.86 8.76 9.30
CA ASP A 952 -23.68 9.01 10.50
C ASP A 952 -24.45 10.34 10.42
N TRP A 953 -24.57 10.90 9.20
CA TRP A 953 -25.37 12.07 8.91
C TRP A 953 -26.85 11.68 8.77
N PRO A 954 -27.73 12.18 9.65
CA PRO A 954 -29.13 11.81 9.69
C PRO A 954 -29.82 12.31 8.43
N ARG A 955 -30.61 11.43 7.81
CA ARG A 955 -31.35 11.75 6.61
C ARG A 955 -32.76 12.17 6.98
N THR A 956 -33.30 13.14 6.23
CA THR A 956 -34.60 13.75 6.52
C THR A 956 -35.64 13.50 5.43
N TYR A 957 -35.32 12.63 4.48
CA TYR A 957 -36.18 12.31 3.36
C TYR A 957 -35.83 10.94 2.76
N PRO A 958 -36.84 10.18 2.27
CA PRO A 958 -36.61 8.93 1.56
C PRO A 958 -36.08 9.16 0.15
N ASP A 959 -35.07 8.39 -0.24
CA ASP A 959 -34.58 8.21 -1.62
C ASP A 959 -33.90 6.83 -1.73
N SER A 960 -33.15 6.59 -2.82
CA SER A 960 -32.43 5.31 -3.05
C SER A 960 -31.07 5.23 -2.33
N ILE A 961 -30.84 6.06 -1.31
CA ILE A 961 -29.68 5.99 -0.44
C ILE A 961 -30.08 5.33 0.88
N PHE A 962 -29.23 4.47 1.40
CA PHE A 962 -29.45 3.77 2.66
C PHE A 962 -28.17 3.81 3.51
N GLN A 963 -28.31 3.79 4.83
CA GLN A 963 -27.18 3.84 5.76
C GLN A 963 -27.31 2.74 6.82
N LEU A 964 -26.27 1.92 6.99
CA LEU A 964 -26.14 0.98 8.10
C LEU A 964 -25.24 1.48 9.22
N SER A 965 -25.07 2.79 9.33
CA SER A 965 -24.56 3.41 10.55
C SER A 965 -25.75 3.97 11.32
N PRO A 966 -25.81 3.80 12.65
CA PRO A 966 -26.71 4.58 13.46
C PRO A 966 -26.40 6.07 13.26
N GLY A 967 -27.40 6.91 13.00
CA GLY A 967 -27.17 8.36 12.92
C GLY A 967 -26.57 8.92 14.22
N HIS A 968 -25.90 10.07 14.17
CA HIS A 968 -25.31 10.67 15.38
C HIS A 968 -26.35 11.00 16.48
N GLY A 969 -27.64 11.01 16.17
CA GLY A 969 -28.73 11.20 17.15
C GLY A 969 -28.73 10.18 18.29
N GLY A 970 -28.46 8.90 18.01
CA GLY A 970 -28.38 7.91 19.10
C GLY A 970 -27.14 8.09 19.99
N GLN A 971 -26.07 8.69 19.46
CA GLN A 971 -24.89 9.06 20.25
C GLN A 971 -25.23 10.22 21.20
N VAL A 972 -26.05 11.17 20.73
CA VAL A 972 -26.60 12.26 21.54
C VAL A 972 -27.46 11.73 22.68
N GLU A 973 -28.36 10.80 22.39
CA GLU A 973 -29.21 10.16 23.41
C GLU A 973 -28.37 9.39 24.44
N ALA A 974 -27.39 8.62 23.99
CA ALA A 974 -26.48 7.90 24.87
C ALA A 974 -25.74 8.84 25.82
N LEU A 975 -25.23 9.97 25.29
CA LEU A 975 -24.58 11.00 26.09
C LEU A 975 -25.53 11.66 27.07
N ALA A 976 -26.75 12.02 26.65
CA ALA A 976 -27.77 12.61 27.52
C ALA A 976 -28.14 11.65 28.67
N ALA A 977 -28.29 10.36 28.39
CA ALA A 977 -28.58 9.33 29.38
C ALA A 977 -27.43 9.17 30.39
N VAL A 978 -26.17 9.19 29.93
CA VAL A 978 -24.99 9.14 30.81
C VAL A 978 -24.90 10.42 31.66
N MET A 979 -25.16 11.59 31.08
CA MET A 979 -25.18 12.86 31.82
C MET A 979 -26.27 12.90 32.90
N ASP A 980 -27.46 12.33 32.64
CA ASP A 980 -28.52 12.21 33.64
C ASP A 980 -28.14 11.20 34.75
N LEU A 981 -27.52 10.07 34.38
CA LEU A 981 -26.98 9.09 35.32
C LEU A 981 -25.93 9.72 36.26
N ASP A 982 -25.06 10.57 35.71
CA ASP A 982 -24.04 11.32 36.47
C ASP A 982 -24.61 12.55 37.19
N GLY A 983 -25.89 12.88 36.97
CA GLY A 983 -26.61 13.95 37.65
C GLY A 983 -26.20 15.37 37.22
N ILE A 984 -25.69 15.53 35.99
CA ILE A 984 -25.25 16.81 35.42
C ILE A 984 -26.43 17.78 35.29
N ARG A 985 -26.23 19.05 35.64
CA ARG A 985 -27.27 20.09 35.64
C ARG A 985 -26.95 21.30 34.79
N GLU A 986 -25.68 21.58 34.53
CA GLU A 986 -25.24 22.62 33.63
C GLU A 986 -24.24 22.00 32.65
N LEU A 987 -24.35 22.30 31.36
CA LEU A 987 -23.51 21.71 30.32
C LEU A 987 -22.77 22.79 29.54
N VAL A 988 -21.45 22.64 29.41
CA VAL A 988 -20.63 23.42 28.48
C VAL A 988 -20.32 22.54 27.28
N ILE A 989 -20.56 23.01 26.06
CA ILE A 989 -20.31 22.25 24.83
C ILE A 989 -19.24 23.00 24.03
N ILE A 990 -18.17 22.30 23.67
CA ILE A 990 -17.11 22.77 22.79
C ILE A 990 -17.24 22.03 21.45
N TYR A 991 -17.31 22.74 20.33
CA TYR A 991 -17.56 22.15 19.02
C TYR A 991 -16.83 22.89 17.88
N PRO A 992 -16.43 22.19 16.79
CA PRO A 992 -15.83 22.82 15.62
C PRO A 992 -16.87 23.61 14.81
N ASP A 993 -16.44 24.69 14.15
CA ASP A 993 -17.25 25.53 13.25
C ASP A 993 -17.43 24.85 11.89
N ASP A 994 -17.96 23.63 11.92
CA ASP A 994 -18.40 22.89 10.76
C ASP A 994 -19.88 22.48 10.92
N THR A 995 -20.45 21.98 9.82
CA THR A 995 -21.84 21.53 9.77
C THR A 995 -22.11 20.45 10.82
N ARG A 996 -21.19 19.51 11.02
CA ARG A 996 -21.39 18.37 11.91
C ARG A 996 -21.32 18.80 13.38
N GLY A 997 -20.30 19.55 13.77
CA GLY A 997 -20.08 20.04 15.13
C GLY A 997 -21.23 20.93 15.59
N SER A 998 -21.69 21.83 14.72
CA SER A 998 -22.83 22.69 15.01
C SER A 998 -24.14 21.92 15.17
N GLU A 999 -24.41 20.93 14.31
CA GLU A 999 -25.57 20.05 14.45
C GLU A 999 -25.51 19.19 15.72
N LEU A 1000 -24.35 18.58 16.00
CA LEU A 1000 -24.16 17.76 17.20
C LEU A 1000 -24.34 18.59 18.48
N ALA A 1001 -23.77 19.80 18.52
CA ALA A 1001 -23.91 20.72 19.66
C ALA A 1001 -25.36 21.15 19.89
N ALA A 1002 -26.10 21.42 18.80
CA ALA A 1002 -27.53 21.74 18.86
C ALA A 1002 -28.35 20.54 19.37
N ASN A 1003 -28.12 19.35 18.81
CA ASN A 1003 -28.85 18.14 19.16
C ASN A 1003 -28.62 17.74 20.62
N VAL A 1004 -27.38 17.82 21.11
CA VAL A 1004 -27.11 17.62 22.55
C VAL A 1004 -27.80 18.68 23.40
N SER A 1005 -27.78 19.94 22.96
CA SER A 1005 -28.43 21.01 23.72
C SER A 1005 -29.93 20.77 23.90
N ASP A 1006 -30.58 20.25 22.87
CA ASP A 1006 -32.01 19.93 22.89
C ASP A 1006 -32.32 18.68 23.72
N ALA A 1007 -31.44 17.67 23.69
CA ALA A 1007 -31.59 16.44 24.47
C ALA A 1007 -31.25 16.61 25.96
N PHE A 1008 -30.44 17.60 26.32
CA PHE A 1008 -29.99 17.84 27.69
C PHE A 1008 -31.12 18.40 28.58
N THR A 1009 -31.45 17.69 29.66
CA THR A 1009 -32.58 18.02 30.55
C THR A 1009 -32.23 18.93 31.74
N GLY A 1010 -31.00 19.46 31.76
CA GLY A 1010 -30.50 20.33 32.82
C GLY A 1010 -31.05 21.77 32.78
N ALA A 1011 -30.44 22.64 33.57
CA ALA A 1011 -30.83 24.03 33.74
C ALA A 1011 -30.34 24.97 32.62
N GLY A 1012 -29.22 24.62 31.96
CA GLY A 1012 -28.68 25.42 30.85
C GLY A 1012 -27.53 24.74 30.10
N THR A 1013 -27.36 25.17 28.84
CA THR A 1013 -26.24 24.80 27.96
C THR A 1013 -25.47 26.05 27.55
N PHE A 1014 -24.15 25.92 27.42
CA PHE A 1014 -23.26 27.02 27.04
C PHE A 1014 -22.34 26.57 25.92
N LEU A 1015 -22.45 27.22 24.77
CA LEU A 1015 -21.77 26.84 23.53
C LEU A 1015 -20.47 27.61 23.35
N PHE A 1016 -19.42 26.90 22.98
CA PHE A 1016 -18.10 27.40 22.64
C PHE A 1016 -17.68 26.80 21.31
N VAL A 1017 -17.38 27.66 20.34
CA VAL A 1017 -17.02 27.25 18.98
C VAL A 1017 -15.53 27.48 18.74
N TYR A 1018 -14.90 26.59 17.98
CA TYR A 1018 -13.54 26.74 17.49
C TYR A 1018 -13.48 26.46 15.99
N ASP A 1019 -12.44 26.88 15.28
CA ASP A 1019 -12.32 26.64 13.83
C ASP A 1019 -12.17 25.14 13.54
N ALA A 1020 -12.98 24.57 12.65
CA ALA A 1020 -12.88 23.14 12.31
C ALA A 1020 -11.52 22.76 11.70
N GLY A 1021 -10.85 23.70 11.04
CA GLY A 1021 -9.53 23.47 10.44
C GLY A 1021 -8.35 23.76 11.39
N ALA A 1022 -8.59 24.17 12.64
CA ALA A 1022 -7.49 24.52 13.55
C ALA A 1022 -7.81 24.16 15.01
N PRO A 1023 -6.80 23.78 15.83
CA PRO A 1023 -7.04 23.47 17.23
C PRO A 1023 -7.57 24.68 18.02
N PRO A 1024 -8.39 24.48 19.06
CA PRO A 1024 -8.88 25.57 19.89
C PRO A 1024 -7.75 26.34 20.56
N ASP A 1025 -7.81 27.67 20.53
CA ASP A 1025 -6.79 28.50 21.16
C ASP A 1025 -6.88 28.48 22.70
N GLY A 1026 -5.80 28.92 23.38
CA GLY A 1026 -5.76 28.99 24.84
C GLY A 1026 -6.82 29.92 25.44
N THR A 1027 -7.28 30.91 24.67
CA THR A 1027 -8.33 31.85 25.08
C THR A 1027 -9.66 31.12 25.29
N LEU A 1028 -10.05 30.26 24.36
CA LEU A 1028 -11.28 29.47 24.47
C LEU A 1028 -11.32 28.65 25.75
N LEU A 1029 -10.21 27.98 26.09
CA LEU A 1029 -10.12 27.17 27.31
C LEU A 1029 -10.15 28.01 28.58
N GLU A 1030 -9.56 29.20 28.59
CA GLU A 1030 -9.70 30.13 29.71
C GLU A 1030 -11.15 30.57 29.88
N GLU A 1031 -11.87 30.85 28.79
CA GLU A 1031 -13.28 31.22 28.83
C GLU A 1031 -14.16 30.07 29.31
N VAL A 1032 -13.91 28.84 28.84
CA VAL A 1032 -14.57 27.62 29.31
C VAL A 1032 -14.28 27.41 30.81
N ALA A 1033 -13.03 27.54 31.24
CA ALA A 1033 -12.64 27.38 32.64
C ALA A 1033 -13.30 28.43 33.56
N GLN A 1034 -13.40 29.68 33.11
CA GLN A 1034 -14.12 30.75 33.83
C GLN A 1034 -15.61 30.46 33.89
N ARG A 1035 -16.21 29.98 32.80
CA ARG A 1035 -17.62 29.60 32.74
C ARG A 1035 -17.91 28.44 33.69
N VAL A 1036 -17.13 27.37 33.65
CA VAL A 1036 -17.27 26.21 34.55
C VAL A 1036 -17.12 26.63 36.00
N ALA A 1037 -16.12 27.45 36.34
CA ALA A 1037 -15.93 27.96 37.69
C ALA A 1037 -17.15 28.77 38.18
N HIS A 1038 -17.72 29.63 37.32
CA HIS A 1038 -18.90 30.40 37.66
C HIS A 1038 -20.13 29.51 37.92
N LEU A 1039 -20.36 28.50 37.07
CA LEU A 1039 -21.48 27.56 37.21
C LEU A 1039 -21.34 26.68 38.46
N ALA A 1040 -20.11 26.29 38.80
CA ALA A 1040 -19.82 25.54 40.03
C ALA A 1040 -20.12 26.35 41.30
N ASP A 1041 -19.82 27.65 41.31
CA ASP A 1041 -20.06 28.56 42.44
C ASP A 1041 -21.55 28.85 42.68
N ASP A 1042 -22.36 28.86 41.61
CA ASP A 1042 -23.79 29.17 41.66
C ASP A 1042 -24.65 28.08 42.33
N ARG A 1043 -24.05 26.94 42.73
CA ARG A 1043 -24.68 25.78 43.38
C ARG A 1043 -25.86 25.17 42.60
N ALA A 1044 -25.87 25.32 41.28
CA ALA A 1044 -26.92 24.80 40.39
C ALA A 1044 -26.87 23.27 40.20
N GLY A 1045 -25.74 22.63 40.51
CA GLY A 1045 -25.52 21.18 40.43
C GLY A 1045 -24.15 20.85 39.82
N PRO A 1046 -23.84 19.56 39.57
CA PRO A 1046 -22.62 19.16 38.87
C PRO A 1046 -22.59 19.71 37.43
N VAL A 1047 -21.41 20.19 37.00
CA VAL A 1047 -21.18 20.75 35.67
C VAL A 1047 -20.57 19.68 34.77
N GLY A 1048 -21.08 19.57 33.54
CA GLY A 1048 -20.51 18.74 32.48
C GLY A 1048 -19.81 19.60 31.42
N VAL A 1049 -18.76 19.06 30.81
CA VAL A 1049 -18.13 19.62 29.61
C VAL A 1049 -18.17 18.56 28.51
N LEU A 1050 -18.77 18.87 27.36
CA LEU A 1050 -18.86 18.00 26.20
C LEU A 1050 -17.95 18.49 25.08
N MET A 1051 -17.13 17.58 24.55
CA MET A 1051 -16.44 17.72 23.27
C MET A 1051 -17.31 17.15 22.16
N ALA A 1052 -17.91 18.03 21.36
CA ALA A 1052 -18.77 17.69 20.23
C ALA A 1052 -17.98 17.70 18.90
N GLY A 1053 -16.82 17.03 18.89
CA GLY A 1053 -15.92 16.85 17.76
C GLY A 1053 -14.91 15.73 18.06
N PHE A 1054 -14.15 15.30 17.05
CA PHE A 1054 -13.16 14.22 17.22
C PHE A 1054 -11.71 14.73 17.20
N GLU A 1055 -11.39 15.59 16.23
CA GLU A 1055 -10.03 15.80 15.70
C GLU A 1055 -9.07 16.54 16.65
N HIS A 1056 -9.58 17.24 17.66
CA HIS A 1056 -8.76 17.98 18.64
C HIS A 1056 -9.07 17.64 20.11
N THR A 1057 -9.81 16.55 20.35
CA THR A 1057 -10.33 16.23 21.68
C THR A 1057 -9.23 15.97 22.70
N GLY A 1058 -8.20 15.20 22.33
CA GLY A 1058 -7.07 14.88 23.18
C GLY A 1058 -6.25 16.11 23.58
N MET A 1059 -5.97 17.01 22.64
CA MET A 1059 -5.29 18.29 22.91
C MET A 1059 -6.08 19.14 23.92
N VAL A 1060 -7.39 19.27 23.70
CA VAL A 1060 -8.28 20.02 24.59
C VAL A 1060 -8.29 19.41 26.00
N LEU A 1061 -8.38 18.10 26.11
CA LEU A 1061 -8.36 17.41 27.42
C LEU A 1061 -7.01 17.57 28.12
N GLN A 1062 -5.90 17.51 27.38
CA GLN A 1062 -4.57 17.74 27.93
C GLN A 1062 -4.45 19.15 28.51
N ALA A 1063 -4.84 20.17 27.74
CA ALA A 1063 -4.81 21.56 28.19
C ALA A 1063 -5.79 21.81 29.34
N ALA A 1064 -7.00 21.23 29.28
CA ALA A 1064 -7.99 21.33 30.34
C ALA A 1064 -7.48 20.78 31.69
N GLY A 1065 -6.66 19.73 31.66
CA GLY A 1065 -5.99 19.19 32.84
C GLY A 1065 -5.05 20.16 33.56
N LEU A 1066 -4.70 21.30 32.95
CA LEU A 1066 -3.91 22.37 33.58
C LEU A 1066 -4.78 23.34 34.41
N HIS A 1067 -6.10 23.29 34.26
CA HIS A 1067 -7.03 24.19 34.94
C HIS A 1067 -7.78 23.45 36.04
N ARG A 1068 -7.48 23.77 37.31
CA ARG A 1068 -8.15 23.15 38.47
C ARG A 1068 -9.68 23.24 38.41
N SER A 1069 -10.25 24.35 37.90
CA SER A 1069 -11.70 24.50 37.80
C SER A 1069 -12.36 23.52 36.82
N LEU A 1070 -11.59 22.99 35.86
CA LEU A 1070 -12.07 22.00 34.89
C LEU A 1070 -11.98 20.57 35.43
N GLU A 1071 -11.14 20.30 36.43
CA GLU A 1071 -11.10 19.02 37.17
C GLU A 1071 -12.36 18.76 37.99
N ASP A 1072 -13.08 19.83 38.37
CA ASP A 1072 -14.33 19.73 39.14
C ASP A 1072 -15.55 19.39 38.25
N ALA A 1073 -15.39 19.43 36.92
CA ALA A 1073 -16.42 19.07 35.95
C ALA A 1073 -16.25 17.63 35.44
N ARG A 1074 -17.35 17.01 35.02
CA ARG A 1074 -17.32 15.72 34.30
C ARG A 1074 -17.19 15.96 32.81
N TRP A 1075 -16.28 15.25 32.16
CA TRP A 1075 -16.05 15.43 30.73
C TRP A 1075 -16.68 14.32 29.90
N TYR A 1076 -17.23 14.71 28.76
CA TYR A 1076 -17.92 13.85 27.82
C TYR A 1076 -17.43 14.11 26.40
N GLY A 1077 -17.54 13.13 25.52
CA GLY A 1077 -17.19 13.29 24.11
C GLY A 1077 -17.87 12.29 23.20
N VAL A 1078 -17.61 12.43 21.91
CA VAL A 1078 -18.02 11.48 20.87
C VAL A 1078 -16.80 10.74 20.33
N SER A 1079 -16.96 9.48 19.93
CA SER A 1079 -15.97 8.73 19.16
C SER A 1079 -16.66 7.90 18.07
N ARG A 1080 -15.99 7.65 16.93
CA ARG A 1080 -16.50 6.74 15.89
C ARG A 1080 -16.38 5.27 16.34
N ASP A 1081 -15.23 4.90 16.90
CA ASP A 1081 -14.86 3.50 17.18
C ASP A 1081 -14.64 3.21 18.67
N GLY A 1082 -14.92 4.18 19.56
CA GLY A 1082 -14.83 4.06 21.01
C GLY A 1082 -13.53 4.56 21.61
N MET A 1083 -12.41 4.35 20.92
CA MET A 1083 -11.13 4.96 21.26
C MET A 1083 -10.96 6.27 20.49
N LEU A 1084 -10.31 7.25 21.10
CA LEU A 1084 -9.85 8.44 20.38
C LEU A 1084 -8.37 8.23 20.03
N PRO A 1085 -8.01 8.29 18.72
CA PRO A 1085 -6.66 8.08 18.23
C PRO A 1085 -5.58 8.83 19.02
N ASP A 1086 -5.82 10.12 19.31
CA ASP A 1086 -4.95 11.05 20.04
C ASP A 1086 -4.87 10.78 21.58
N MET A 1087 -5.52 9.73 22.07
CA MET A 1087 -5.63 9.41 23.50
C MET A 1087 -5.19 7.98 23.84
N VAL A 1088 -3.96 7.65 23.46
CA VAL A 1088 -3.29 6.37 23.78
C VAL A 1088 -3.08 6.19 25.29
N PRO A 1089 -3.26 4.97 25.84
CA PRO A 1089 -2.94 4.65 27.24
C PRO A 1089 -1.59 5.19 27.71
N GLY A 1090 -1.62 6.17 28.63
CA GLY A 1090 -0.43 6.77 29.23
C GLY A 1090 0.00 8.13 28.65
N SER A 1091 -0.60 8.61 27.56
CA SER A 1091 -0.37 9.96 27.05
C SER A 1091 -0.82 11.03 28.05
N ALA A 1092 -0.30 12.26 27.93
CA ALA A 1092 -0.74 13.37 28.76
C ALA A 1092 -2.25 13.62 28.62
N ALA A 1093 -2.77 13.53 27.38
CA ALA A 1093 -4.21 13.58 27.10
C ALA A 1093 -4.98 12.46 27.79
N ALA A 1094 -4.53 11.19 27.74
CA ALA A 1094 -5.20 10.08 28.41
C ALA A 1094 -5.14 10.18 29.95
N ILE A 1095 -4.05 10.69 30.50
CA ILE A 1095 -3.90 10.97 31.94
C ILE A 1095 -4.86 12.09 32.35
N SER A 1096 -4.88 13.20 31.62
CA SER A 1096 -5.79 14.31 31.89
C SER A 1096 -7.23 13.86 31.74
N ALA A 1097 -7.59 13.18 30.65
CA ALA A 1097 -8.91 12.61 30.44
C ALA A 1097 -9.36 11.67 31.56
N ARG A 1098 -8.48 10.79 32.04
CA ARG A 1098 -8.76 9.99 33.24
C ARG A 1098 -9.05 10.86 34.46
N ASN A 1099 -8.23 11.87 34.71
CA ASN A 1099 -8.39 12.75 35.87
C ASN A 1099 -9.68 13.60 35.76
N LEU A 1100 -10.05 14.00 34.55
CA LEU A 1100 -11.28 14.71 34.19
C LEU A 1100 -12.51 13.78 34.15
N GLY A 1101 -12.32 12.46 34.30
CA GLY A 1101 -13.40 11.47 34.22
C GLY A 1101 -14.04 11.39 32.83
N PHE A 1102 -13.26 11.62 31.78
CA PHE A 1102 -13.70 11.68 30.40
C PHE A 1102 -14.35 10.36 29.95
N THR A 1103 -15.52 10.49 29.34
CA THR A 1103 -16.34 9.39 28.86
C THR A 1103 -16.79 9.67 27.43
N VAL A 1104 -16.70 8.70 26.53
CA VAL A 1104 -17.17 8.86 25.15
C VAL A 1104 -18.24 7.87 24.79
N ALA A 1105 -19.23 8.31 24.02
CA ALA A 1105 -20.16 7.41 23.35
C ALA A 1105 -19.61 7.07 21.96
N ALA A 1106 -19.71 5.82 21.54
CA ALA A 1106 -19.34 5.37 20.20
C ALA A 1106 -20.23 4.22 19.73
N HIS A 1107 -20.27 3.98 18.43
CA HIS A 1107 -21.01 2.87 17.86
C HIS A 1107 -20.48 1.52 18.40
N ALA A 1108 -21.39 0.61 18.70
CA ALA A 1108 -21.05 -0.72 19.21
C ALA A 1108 -21.13 -1.77 18.11
N ALA A 1109 -20.05 -2.54 17.91
CA ALA A 1109 -20.17 -3.86 17.31
C ALA A 1109 -20.77 -4.82 18.36
N LEU A 1110 -21.84 -5.53 18.00
CA LEU A 1110 -22.57 -6.39 18.95
C LEU A 1110 -22.01 -7.80 19.04
N THR A 1111 -21.39 -8.26 17.95
CA THR A 1111 -20.88 -9.62 17.83
C THR A 1111 -19.40 -9.59 17.47
N GLN A 1112 -18.57 -10.24 18.29
CA GLN A 1112 -17.16 -10.49 17.97
C GLN A 1112 -17.09 -11.41 16.75
N ALA A 1113 -16.25 -11.06 15.77
CA ALA A 1113 -16.13 -11.81 14.52
C ALA A 1113 -14.66 -12.15 14.26
N PRO A 1114 -14.03 -13.01 15.10
CA PRO A 1114 -12.58 -13.23 15.06
C PRO A 1114 -12.09 -13.76 13.70
N GLY A 1115 -12.94 -14.49 12.95
CA GLY A 1115 -12.62 -14.93 11.60
C GLY A 1115 -12.56 -13.78 10.57
N LEU A 1116 -13.47 -12.82 10.65
CA LEU A 1116 -13.44 -11.60 9.83
C LEU A 1116 -12.25 -10.74 10.25
N GLU A 1117 -12.03 -10.60 11.56
CA GLU A 1117 -10.97 -9.76 12.10
C GLU A 1117 -9.57 -10.25 11.67
N VAL A 1118 -9.31 -11.54 11.80
CA VAL A 1118 -8.04 -12.15 11.34
C VAL A 1118 -7.87 -12.00 9.83
N TYR A 1119 -8.94 -12.20 9.06
CA TYR A 1119 -8.91 -12.07 7.61
C TYR A 1119 -8.58 -10.63 7.19
N VAL A 1120 -9.30 -9.63 7.70
CA VAL A 1120 -9.08 -8.22 7.33
C VAL A 1120 -7.72 -7.74 7.82
N ARG A 1121 -7.27 -8.18 9.01
CA ARG A 1121 -5.95 -7.83 9.53
C ARG A 1121 -4.83 -8.41 8.67
N GLY A 1122 -4.92 -9.69 8.32
CA GLY A 1122 -3.94 -10.36 7.48
C GLY A 1122 -3.87 -9.75 6.07
N ALA A 1123 -5.02 -9.38 5.51
CA ALA A 1123 -5.10 -8.87 4.14
C ALA A 1123 -4.78 -7.37 4.00
N SER A 1124 -5.12 -6.54 4.99
CA SER A 1124 -4.95 -5.08 4.94
C SER A 1124 -3.75 -4.55 5.73
N GLY A 1125 -3.24 -5.33 6.69
CA GLY A 1125 -2.24 -4.87 7.64
C GLY A 1125 -2.79 -4.00 8.78
N PHE A 1126 -4.09 -3.66 8.77
CA PHE A 1126 -4.74 -2.80 9.75
C PHE A 1126 -5.66 -3.55 10.71
N GLU A 1127 -5.81 -3.04 11.92
CA GLU A 1127 -6.80 -3.56 12.87
C GLU A 1127 -8.23 -3.16 12.43
N PRO A 1128 -9.19 -4.10 12.38
CA PRO A 1128 -10.58 -3.82 12.04
C PRO A 1128 -11.23 -2.81 13.00
N HIS A 1129 -11.79 -1.74 12.45
CA HIS A 1129 -12.58 -0.74 13.18
C HIS A 1129 -14.09 -0.99 13.02
N ALA A 1130 -14.96 -0.20 13.66
CA ALA A 1130 -16.41 -0.46 13.67
C ALA A 1130 -17.03 -0.46 12.25
N GLY A 1131 -16.51 0.41 11.36
CA GLY A 1131 -16.93 0.48 9.96
C GLY A 1131 -16.64 -0.79 9.14
N VAL A 1132 -15.70 -1.64 9.55
CA VAL A 1132 -15.47 -2.96 8.93
C VAL A 1132 -16.68 -3.87 9.12
N TYR A 1133 -17.24 -3.91 10.33
CA TYR A 1133 -18.42 -4.71 10.63
C TYR A 1133 -19.65 -4.17 9.89
N ALA A 1134 -19.80 -2.84 9.87
CA ALA A 1134 -20.90 -2.20 9.16
C ALA A 1134 -20.80 -2.42 7.64
N MET A 1135 -19.60 -2.33 7.05
CA MET A 1135 -19.40 -2.61 5.62
C MET A 1135 -19.67 -4.08 5.29
N TYR A 1136 -19.24 -5.00 6.17
CA TYR A 1136 -19.56 -6.42 6.02
C TYR A 1136 -21.08 -6.65 6.03
N ASP A 1137 -21.80 -6.05 6.98
CA ASP A 1137 -23.26 -6.16 7.06
C ASP A 1137 -23.98 -5.47 5.89
N SER A 1138 -23.46 -4.33 5.39
CA SER A 1138 -23.97 -3.65 4.19
C SER A 1138 -23.87 -4.56 2.98
N ALA A 1139 -22.71 -5.17 2.76
CA ALA A 1139 -22.50 -6.10 1.66
C ALA A 1139 -23.40 -7.34 1.79
N GLN A 1140 -23.53 -7.91 2.99
CA GLN A 1140 -24.44 -9.03 3.26
C GLN A 1140 -25.90 -8.68 2.99
N LEU A 1141 -26.35 -7.50 3.43
CA LEU A 1141 -27.72 -7.04 3.25
C LEU A 1141 -28.05 -6.83 1.76
N LEU A 1142 -27.17 -6.13 1.03
CA LEU A 1142 -27.33 -5.94 -0.41
C LEU A 1142 -27.34 -7.27 -1.18
N ALA A 1143 -26.40 -8.16 -0.88
CA ALA A 1143 -26.34 -9.50 -1.46
C ALA A 1143 -27.64 -10.28 -1.23
N ARG A 1144 -28.17 -10.24 0.01
CA ARG A 1144 -29.44 -10.89 0.36
C ARG A 1144 -30.61 -10.28 -0.39
N THR A 1145 -30.70 -8.95 -0.50
CA THR A 1145 -31.78 -8.28 -1.23
C THR A 1145 -31.77 -8.67 -2.72
N ILE A 1146 -30.59 -8.74 -3.33
CA ILE A 1146 -30.42 -9.24 -4.71
C ILE A 1146 -30.89 -10.70 -4.82
N ALA A 1147 -30.54 -11.55 -3.85
CA ALA A 1147 -30.96 -12.95 -3.84
C ALA A 1147 -32.48 -13.14 -3.76
N GLU A 1148 -33.19 -12.31 -2.99
CA GLU A 1148 -34.66 -12.33 -2.93
C GLU A 1148 -35.32 -11.93 -4.28
N THR A 1149 -34.54 -11.35 -5.21
CA THR A 1149 -34.97 -10.97 -6.56
C THR A 1149 -34.40 -11.82 -7.69
N ASP A 1150 -33.86 -13.00 -7.36
CA ASP A 1150 -33.27 -13.93 -8.34
C ASP A 1150 -32.14 -13.27 -9.17
N GLY A 1151 -31.28 -12.50 -8.49
CA GLY A 1151 -30.09 -11.91 -9.11
C GLY A 1151 -30.31 -10.59 -9.83
N SER A 1152 -31.46 -9.92 -9.65
CA SER A 1152 -31.71 -8.62 -10.29
C SER A 1152 -30.70 -7.56 -9.84
N THR A 1153 -30.25 -6.74 -10.78
CA THR A 1153 -29.43 -5.54 -10.51
C THR A 1153 -30.21 -4.22 -10.69
N ASP A 1154 -31.53 -4.31 -10.83
CA ASP A 1154 -32.41 -3.15 -10.94
C ASP A 1154 -32.44 -2.35 -9.63
N ALA A 1155 -31.78 -1.20 -9.64
CA ALA A 1155 -31.61 -0.34 -8.46
C ALA A 1155 -32.95 0.15 -7.89
N ASP A 1156 -33.94 0.47 -8.73
CA ASP A 1156 -35.25 0.95 -8.26
C ASP A 1156 -36.01 -0.19 -7.55
N LEU A 1157 -35.98 -1.40 -8.14
CA LEU A 1157 -36.60 -2.59 -7.54
C LEU A 1157 -35.95 -2.93 -6.18
N LEU A 1158 -34.62 -2.92 -6.12
CA LEU A 1158 -33.90 -3.27 -4.90
C LEU A 1158 -34.06 -2.20 -3.83
N ALA A 1159 -34.10 -0.91 -4.20
CA ALA A 1159 -34.40 0.16 -3.27
C ALA A 1159 -35.80 0.01 -2.65
N GLU A 1160 -36.80 -0.43 -3.43
CA GLU A 1160 -38.15 -0.71 -2.92
C GLU A 1160 -38.17 -1.90 -1.93
N LEU A 1161 -37.35 -2.93 -2.18
CA LEU A 1161 -37.32 -4.15 -1.37
C LEU A 1161 -36.39 -4.07 -0.14
N MET A 1162 -35.38 -3.22 -0.19
CA MET A 1162 -34.33 -3.13 0.83
C MET A 1162 -34.89 -2.98 2.26
N PRO A 1163 -35.85 -2.08 2.56
CA PRO A 1163 -36.39 -1.96 3.90
C PRO A 1163 -37.10 -3.22 4.42
N LEU A 1164 -37.71 -4.00 3.52
CA LEU A 1164 -38.42 -5.24 3.87
C LEU A 1164 -37.44 -6.36 4.24
N VAL A 1165 -36.34 -6.47 3.49
CA VAL A 1165 -35.29 -7.47 3.76
C VAL A 1165 -34.56 -7.12 5.04
N ALA A 1166 -34.18 -5.85 5.19
CA ALA A 1166 -33.44 -5.32 6.33
C ALA A 1166 -34.16 -5.54 7.67
N ALA A 1167 -35.49 -5.41 7.69
CA ALA A 1167 -36.32 -5.63 8.88
C ALA A 1167 -36.31 -7.08 9.43
N ASP A 1168 -35.86 -8.06 8.65
CA ASP A 1168 -35.75 -9.47 9.08
C ASP A 1168 -34.28 -9.91 9.25
N GLN A 1169 -33.31 -9.01 9.06
CA GLN A 1169 -31.89 -9.33 9.16
C GLN A 1169 -31.28 -8.95 10.50
N GLN A 1170 -30.37 -9.81 10.96
CA GLN A 1170 -29.50 -9.57 12.10
C GLN A 1170 -28.03 -9.70 11.66
N GLY A 1171 -27.29 -8.60 11.69
CA GLY A 1171 -25.87 -8.50 11.35
C GLY A 1171 -24.94 -8.50 12.57
N LEU A 1172 -23.65 -8.27 12.31
CA LEU A 1172 -22.61 -8.06 13.32
C LEU A 1172 -22.84 -6.79 14.14
N ILE A 1173 -23.41 -5.74 13.53
CA ILE A 1173 -23.79 -4.48 14.19
C ILE A 1173 -25.17 -4.54 14.87
N GLY A 1174 -25.93 -5.62 14.68
CA GLY A 1174 -27.24 -5.83 15.30
C GLY A 1174 -28.40 -5.98 14.34
N GLU A 1175 -29.59 -5.58 14.78
CA GLU A 1175 -30.78 -5.56 13.91
C GLU A 1175 -30.58 -4.52 12.81
N LEU A 1176 -30.81 -4.91 11.55
CA LEU A 1176 -30.53 -4.05 10.39
C LEU A 1176 -31.77 -3.27 9.91
N ALA A 1177 -32.85 -3.25 10.69
CA ALA A 1177 -34.10 -2.59 10.32
C ALA A 1177 -33.86 -1.10 9.99
N LEU A 1178 -34.44 -0.64 8.88
CA LEU A 1178 -34.33 0.74 8.40
C LEU A 1178 -35.55 1.56 8.79
N ASP A 1179 -35.35 2.86 9.01
CA ASP A 1179 -36.40 3.83 9.25
C ASP A 1179 -37.06 4.34 7.95
N GLU A 1180 -37.95 5.32 8.06
CA GLU A 1180 -38.66 5.86 6.89
C GLU A 1180 -37.78 6.67 5.92
N ASN A 1181 -36.57 7.06 6.33
CA ASN A 1181 -35.60 7.79 5.52
C ASN A 1181 -34.50 6.88 4.94
N GLY A 1182 -34.49 5.60 5.31
CA GLY A 1182 -33.48 4.64 4.87
C GLY A 1182 -32.25 4.57 5.78
N ASP A 1183 -32.32 5.14 6.98
CA ASP A 1183 -31.27 5.05 8.00
C ASP A 1183 -31.51 3.88 8.93
N LEU A 1184 -30.47 3.41 9.62
CA LEU A 1184 -30.60 2.34 10.60
C LEU A 1184 -31.52 2.77 11.76
N ALA A 1185 -32.64 2.07 11.94
CA ALA A 1185 -33.73 2.48 12.83
C ALA A 1185 -33.37 2.42 14.33
N ALA A 1186 -32.44 1.53 14.71
CA ALA A 1186 -31.98 1.40 16.09
C ALA A 1186 -30.47 1.18 16.12
N GLY A 1187 -29.78 1.97 16.94
CA GLY A 1187 -28.35 1.86 17.17
C GLY A 1187 -28.05 1.37 18.58
N ARG A 1188 -26.94 0.66 18.72
CA ARG A 1188 -26.32 0.44 20.03
C ARG A 1188 -25.02 1.22 20.13
N TYR A 1189 -24.82 1.83 21.28
CA TYR A 1189 -23.65 2.62 21.58
C TYR A 1189 -22.95 2.06 22.81
N HIS A 1190 -21.64 1.94 22.72
CA HIS A 1190 -20.79 1.64 23.85
C HIS A 1190 -20.31 2.95 24.46
N ILE A 1191 -20.36 3.01 25.79
CA ILE A 1191 -19.83 4.10 26.59
C ILE A 1191 -18.44 3.68 27.05
N TRP A 1192 -17.44 4.37 26.57
CA TRP A 1192 -16.04 4.10 26.84
C TRP A 1192 -15.49 5.08 27.88
N ALA A 1193 -14.70 4.58 28.83
CA ALA A 1193 -13.99 5.39 29.81
C ALA A 1193 -12.61 4.81 30.12
N ILE A 1194 -11.81 5.51 30.94
CA ILE A 1194 -10.41 5.16 31.23
C ILE A 1194 -10.20 4.86 32.74
N PRO A 1195 -10.82 3.81 33.33
CA PRO A 1195 -10.77 3.58 34.79
C PRO A 1195 -9.40 3.12 35.31
N ALA A 1196 -8.62 2.37 34.51
CA ALA A 1196 -7.32 1.81 34.89
C ALA A 1196 -6.16 2.27 33.98
N GLY A 1197 -6.33 3.40 33.30
CA GLY A 1197 -5.35 3.91 32.32
C GLY A 1197 -5.48 3.30 30.93
N ALA A 1198 -6.52 2.51 30.66
CA ALA A 1198 -6.86 1.99 29.35
C ALA A 1198 -8.36 2.21 29.07
N TRP A 1199 -8.70 2.42 27.80
CA TRP A 1199 -10.07 2.48 27.32
C TRP A 1199 -10.79 1.16 27.60
N GLN A 1200 -11.94 1.26 28.25
CA GLN A 1200 -12.81 0.13 28.55
C GLN A 1200 -14.25 0.55 28.33
N VAL A 1201 -15.04 -0.35 27.74
CA VAL A 1201 -16.49 -0.18 27.72
C VAL A 1201 -17.02 -0.35 29.13
N THR A 1202 -17.74 0.66 29.63
CA THR A 1202 -18.31 0.66 30.97
C THR A 1202 -19.82 0.46 30.96
N LEU A 1203 -20.50 1.02 29.97
CA LEU A 1203 -21.95 0.91 29.77
C LEU A 1203 -22.24 0.66 28.29
N SER A 1204 -23.44 0.17 28.02
CA SER A 1204 -24.03 0.13 26.69
C SER A 1204 -25.37 0.85 26.71
N TYR A 1205 -25.64 1.64 25.67
CA TYR A 1205 -26.91 2.31 25.44
C TYR A 1205 -27.59 1.74 24.21
N ASP A 1206 -28.88 1.41 24.31
CA ASP A 1206 -29.71 0.88 23.24
C ASP A 1206 -30.83 1.89 22.92
N THR A 1207 -30.78 2.52 21.73
CA THR A 1207 -31.74 3.58 21.36
C THR A 1207 -33.17 3.03 21.25
N GLY A 1208 -33.34 1.77 20.85
CA GLY A 1208 -34.66 1.14 20.71
C GLY A 1208 -35.35 0.90 22.05
N ARG A 1209 -34.57 0.74 23.13
CA ARG A 1209 -35.10 0.56 24.50
C ARG A 1209 -35.05 1.82 25.36
N ASP A 1210 -34.31 2.83 24.92
CA ASP A 1210 -34.01 4.04 25.72
C ASP A 1210 -33.47 3.64 27.11
N SER A 1211 -32.41 2.82 27.13
CA SER A 1211 -31.88 2.26 28.37
C SER A 1211 -30.36 2.08 28.37
N LEU A 1212 -29.73 2.48 29.48
CA LEU A 1212 -28.33 2.18 29.81
C LEU A 1212 -28.22 0.85 30.57
N GLU A 1213 -27.34 -0.03 30.10
CA GLU A 1213 -27.04 -1.33 30.70
C GLU A 1213 -25.54 -1.44 31.02
N PRO A 1214 -25.14 -1.95 32.20
CA PRO A 1214 -23.73 -2.24 32.49
C PRO A 1214 -23.23 -3.46 31.71
N ILE A 1215 -21.99 -3.40 31.22
CA ILE A 1215 -21.33 -4.56 30.58
C ILE A 1215 -20.73 -5.47 31.67
N ASN A 1216 -21.05 -6.76 31.63
CA ASN A 1216 -20.56 -7.78 32.57
C ASN A 1216 -19.29 -8.48 32.08
#